data_AF-A0A316C467-F1
#
_entry.id   AF-A0A316C467-F1
#
_cell.length_a   1.000
_cell.length_b   1.000
_cell.length_c   1.000
_cell.angle_alpha   90.00
_cell.angle_beta   90.00
_cell.angle_gamma   90.00
#
_symmetry.space_group_name_H-M   'P 1'
#
loop_
_entity.id
_entity.type
_entity.pdbx_description
1 polymer ?
#
loop_
_entity_poly.entity_id
_entity_poly.type
_entity_poly.pdbx_seq_one_letter_code
_entity_poly.pdbx_strand_id
1 'polypeptide(L)'
;MNAQLGSWDFWIDRGGTFTDIVGKDPQGRLHARKVLSENPEAYRDAAVHGIRTLLGLGRDDAIPAGVIGEIRMGTTVATNALLERKGERLALLATRGFRDALRIGYQERKDIFAREIHKPEALYDSVVEIDERVLNDGTVERVLDEAAATQALQALRAEGYDAIAIVFMHAYRYPEHEQAAARIARSLGFSQVSVSHEVSPLVKFVGRGDTTVVDAYLSPVLRRYVAQVSDELDIDRTGARLMFMMSSGGLTAADMFQGKDAILSGPAGGVVGLARTGEAAGFPKVIGFDMGGTSTDVAHFDGEYERAFETQVAGVRVRAPMMLIHTVAAGGGSILHADGGRFRVGPDSAGANPGPACYRHGGPLTVTDANVMLGKLMPEYFPAIFGPEQNERLDAETVRRLFTGVADELGDGRAPEEVADGFIRIAIANMVEAIKKISVQRGYDVTRYALNCFGGAGGQHACLVADALGMKNILLHPMSGLLSAYGMGLADIRATRQKALDAALEQDVVAPLHTLGAELKRECLADLAAQGIAEAKTHTYLRAHIRYAGTDTIIPVEAGFDAGETAARLRGEFEMLHKRRFGFVDETKALVIDAVEVETVGGGGDDPETTLAASTSEEVTATRRTRFFSQGKFHDAAVILRDELAPGHLVSGPAIIIEQNQTVVIEDGWQAELTALDHIVLKRVKALATEAAIGTDADPIMLEIFNNLFMSIAEQMGVTLQNTAYSVNIKERLDFSCAVFDAAGNLVANAPHMPVHLGSMDASVATAIRENKVIRPGDVFLINAPYNGGTHLPDLTVCTPVFDKAGSTIRFWVASRGHHADIGGIAPGSMSPLATNIEEEGIYIDNFKLVDAGRFREAELSALLTGGRYPVRNLIQNVNDLKAQIAANEKGVAELDKMIAQFGEEVVEAYMGHVQDNAAESVRRVLDQLPDGEFAYEMDQGSWIRVKITIDRQTREATVDFTGTSDQRPDNFNAPQPVTRAAVLYVFRLLVDGDIPMNAGCLRPIRLVVPEGSMLAPHYPAAVVAGNVEVSQAVTNCLLGATGAMAAAQGTMNNLTFGNDEYQYYETICSGAPAGPGFSGANAVHTHMTNSRLTDPEILESRFPVVLEDFHIRPDSGGRGKWSAGNGTQRTIRAREKLEFAILSGHRRVAPFGLEGGEPGQLGKNLVRRVDGSVETLGGCAQTVLEAGEAFTIVTPTGGGYGKA
;
A
#
# COMPACT_ATOMS: atom_id res chain seq x y z
N MET A 1 -58.01 2.47 -23.55
CA MET A 1 -57.34 1.30 -22.92
C MET A 1 -55.87 1.68 -22.79
N ASN A 2 -55.48 2.27 -21.65
CA ASN A 2 -54.07 2.52 -21.33
C ASN A 2 -53.52 1.21 -20.76
N ALA A 3 -52.79 0.45 -21.58
CA ALA A 3 -51.92 -0.58 -21.05
C ALA A 3 -50.92 0.15 -20.13
N GLN A 4 -50.78 -0.28 -18.88
CA GLN A 4 -49.68 0.13 -18.02
C GLN A 4 -48.39 -0.26 -18.76
N LEU A 5 -47.73 0.71 -19.39
CA LEU A 5 -46.36 0.56 -19.86
C LEU A 5 -45.53 0.36 -18.59
N GLY A 6 -45.03 -0.85 -18.36
CA GLY A 6 -44.11 -1.09 -17.26
C GLY A 6 -42.79 -0.35 -17.49
N SER A 7 -42.00 -0.19 -16.43
CA SER A 7 -40.76 0.57 -16.44
C SER A 7 -39.54 -0.31 -16.79
N TRP A 8 -38.55 0.30 -17.42
CA TRP A 8 -37.19 -0.24 -17.59
C TRP A 8 -36.31 0.17 -16.42
N ASP A 9 -35.43 -0.74 -16.00
CA ASP A 9 -34.33 -0.42 -15.10
C ASP A 9 -33.00 -0.54 -15.84
N PHE A 10 -32.04 0.34 -15.54
CA PHE A 10 -30.73 0.35 -16.21
C PHE A 10 -29.61 0.27 -15.20
N TRP A 11 -28.64 -0.61 -15.46
CA TRP A 11 -27.45 -0.79 -14.64
C TRP A 11 -26.21 -0.51 -15.48
N ILE A 12 -25.36 0.41 -15.03
CA ILE A 12 -24.36 1.02 -15.90
C ILE A 12 -23.02 1.16 -15.19
N ASP A 13 -21.99 0.52 -15.74
CA ASP A 13 -20.61 0.78 -15.35
C ASP A 13 -19.91 1.62 -16.41
N ARG A 14 -19.60 2.88 -16.06
CA ARG A 14 -18.81 3.75 -16.93
C ARG A 14 -17.33 3.57 -16.63
N GLY A 15 -16.73 2.60 -17.32
CA GLY A 15 -15.28 2.32 -17.30
C GLY A 15 -14.45 3.33 -18.11
N GLY A 16 -13.14 3.13 -18.14
CA GLY A 16 -12.21 4.02 -18.88
C GLY A 16 -12.26 3.84 -20.40
N THR A 17 -12.39 2.60 -20.89
CA THR A 17 -12.42 2.31 -22.34
C THR A 17 -13.84 2.16 -22.88
N PHE A 18 -14.67 1.42 -22.17
CA PHE A 18 -16.05 1.14 -22.55
C PHE A 18 -17.02 1.44 -21.40
N THR A 19 -18.23 1.84 -21.77
CA THR A 19 -19.38 1.90 -20.87
C THR A 19 -20.22 0.66 -21.09
N ASP A 20 -20.41 -0.10 -20.01
CA ASP A 20 -21.16 -1.35 -19.96
C ASP A 20 -22.56 -1.08 -19.43
N ILE A 21 -23.58 -1.52 -20.17
CA ILE A 21 -24.99 -1.17 -19.91
C ILE A 21 -25.83 -2.44 -19.94
N VAL A 22 -26.57 -2.66 -18.85
CA VAL A 22 -27.56 -3.73 -18.73
C VAL A 22 -28.93 -3.09 -18.54
N GLY A 23 -29.83 -3.26 -19.51
CA GLY A 23 -31.23 -2.84 -19.40
C GLY A 23 -32.12 -4.02 -19.03
N LYS A 24 -32.90 -3.90 -17.94
CA LYS A 24 -33.98 -4.82 -17.59
C LYS A 24 -35.28 -4.27 -18.14
N ASP A 25 -35.87 -4.98 -19.10
CA ASP A 25 -37.14 -4.57 -19.69
C ASP A 25 -38.33 -4.83 -18.75
N PRO A 26 -39.53 -4.29 -19.06
CA PRO A 26 -40.71 -4.47 -18.21
C PRO A 26 -41.21 -5.91 -18.09
N GLN A 27 -40.67 -6.83 -18.90
CA GLN A 27 -40.94 -8.27 -18.81
C GLN A 27 -39.87 -9.00 -17.98
N GLY A 28 -38.87 -8.28 -17.48
CA GLY A 28 -37.77 -8.81 -16.67
C GLY A 28 -36.58 -9.35 -17.47
N ARG A 29 -36.54 -9.17 -18.80
CA ARG A 29 -35.43 -9.65 -19.64
C ARG A 29 -34.27 -8.66 -19.62
N LEU A 30 -33.05 -9.20 -19.58
CA LEU A 30 -31.82 -8.40 -19.58
C LEU A 30 -31.31 -8.20 -21.01
N HIS A 31 -30.91 -6.97 -21.31
CA HIS A 31 -30.35 -6.55 -22.59
C HIS A 31 -28.97 -5.92 -22.34
N ALA A 32 -27.92 -6.53 -22.88
CA ALA A 32 -26.55 -6.03 -22.73
C ALA A 32 -26.16 -5.12 -23.91
N ARG A 33 -25.45 -4.03 -23.61
CA ARG A 33 -24.88 -3.12 -24.59
C ARG A 33 -23.53 -2.60 -24.12
N LYS A 34 -22.57 -2.54 -25.04
CA LYS A 34 -21.24 -1.97 -24.81
C LYS A 34 -20.99 -0.86 -25.82
N VAL A 35 -20.57 0.30 -25.34
CA VAL A 35 -20.24 1.47 -26.17
C VAL A 35 -18.92 2.08 -25.71
N LEU A 36 -18.26 2.89 -26.54
CA LEU A 36 -17.03 3.58 -26.13
C LEU A 36 -17.34 4.60 -25.03
N SER A 37 -16.52 4.65 -23.97
CA SER A 37 -16.74 5.59 -22.85
C SER A 37 -16.65 7.05 -23.29
N GLU A 38 -15.86 7.33 -24.32
CA GLU A 38 -15.67 8.66 -24.89
C GLU A 38 -15.80 8.59 -26.42
N ASN A 39 -16.84 9.24 -26.96
CA ASN A 39 -17.03 9.44 -28.39
C ASN A 39 -17.84 10.74 -28.65
N PRO A 40 -17.22 11.92 -28.42
CA PRO A 40 -17.91 13.20 -28.44
C PRO A 40 -18.52 13.56 -29.80
N GLU A 41 -18.04 12.95 -30.89
CA GLU A 41 -18.59 13.13 -32.23
C GLU A 41 -19.97 12.44 -32.38
N ALA A 42 -20.19 11.33 -31.67
CA ALA A 42 -21.42 10.54 -31.74
C ALA A 42 -22.44 10.92 -30.65
N TYR A 43 -22.01 11.09 -29.40
CA TYR A 43 -22.87 11.35 -28.25
C TYR A 43 -22.17 12.14 -27.14
N ARG A 44 -22.97 12.80 -26.30
CA ARG A 44 -22.47 13.65 -25.19
C ARG A 44 -22.11 12.84 -23.95
N ASP A 45 -22.95 11.88 -23.59
CA ASP A 45 -22.71 10.92 -22.52
C ASP A 45 -23.04 9.49 -23.00
N ALA A 46 -22.16 8.55 -22.68
CA ALA A 46 -22.25 7.16 -23.12
C ALA A 46 -23.38 6.38 -22.43
N ALA A 47 -23.64 6.65 -21.15
CA ALA A 47 -24.69 5.99 -20.38
C ALA A 47 -26.07 6.38 -20.93
N VAL A 48 -26.30 7.69 -21.11
CA VAL A 48 -27.53 8.21 -21.71
C VAL A 48 -27.72 7.67 -23.13
N HIS A 49 -26.66 7.66 -23.95
CA HIS A 49 -26.74 7.13 -25.32
C HIS A 49 -27.16 5.66 -25.35
N GLY A 50 -26.60 4.82 -24.49
CA GLY A 50 -26.99 3.41 -24.44
C GLY A 50 -28.40 3.19 -23.90
N ILE A 51 -28.85 3.97 -22.90
CA ILE A 51 -30.26 3.97 -22.46
C ILE A 51 -31.19 4.28 -23.64
N ARG A 52 -30.92 5.37 -24.38
CA ARG A 52 -31.73 5.78 -25.53
C ARG A 52 -31.75 4.70 -26.62
N THR A 53 -30.61 4.08 -26.88
CA THR A 53 -30.48 2.98 -27.86
C THR A 53 -31.33 1.78 -27.46
N LEU A 54 -31.32 1.36 -26.20
CA LEU A 54 -32.13 0.25 -25.70
C LEU A 54 -33.64 0.57 -25.73
N LEU A 55 -34.00 1.84 -25.52
CA LEU A 55 -35.39 2.32 -25.68
C LEU A 55 -35.81 2.52 -27.15
N GLY A 56 -34.89 2.37 -28.11
CA GLY A 56 -35.16 2.61 -29.54
C GLY A 56 -35.37 4.08 -29.89
N LEU A 57 -34.81 5.00 -29.10
CA LEU A 57 -34.93 6.45 -29.28
C LEU A 57 -33.76 6.99 -30.12
N GLY A 58 -34.06 7.95 -31.00
CA GLY A 58 -33.06 8.75 -31.71
C GLY A 58 -32.36 9.75 -30.79
N ARG A 59 -31.44 10.55 -31.34
CA ARG A 59 -30.64 11.51 -30.57
C ARG A 59 -31.47 12.63 -29.92
N ASP A 60 -32.51 13.11 -30.60
CA ASP A 60 -33.30 14.28 -30.19
C ASP A 60 -34.70 13.94 -29.66
N ASP A 61 -35.06 12.65 -29.63
CA ASP A 61 -36.38 12.21 -29.15
C ASP A 61 -36.57 12.47 -27.65
N ALA A 62 -37.74 12.91 -27.22
CA ALA A 62 -38.01 13.04 -25.78
C ALA A 62 -38.15 11.65 -25.14
N ILE A 63 -37.45 11.39 -24.02
CA ILE A 63 -37.63 10.17 -23.24
C ILE A 63 -39.06 10.20 -22.63
N PRO A 64 -39.94 9.23 -22.90
CA PRO A 64 -41.30 9.27 -22.39
C PRO A 64 -41.35 9.15 -20.85
N ALA A 65 -42.28 9.86 -20.21
CA ALA A 65 -42.42 9.83 -18.76
C ALA A 65 -42.90 8.46 -18.25
N GLY A 66 -42.36 8.01 -17.11
CA GLY A 66 -42.72 6.73 -16.48
C GLY A 66 -42.19 5.47 -17.19
N VAL A 67 -41.39 5.61 -18.25
CA VAL A 67 -40.77 4.45 -18.95
C VAL A 67 -39.49 3.99 -18.26
N ILE A 68 -38.83 4.86 -17.48
CA ILE A 68 -37.65 4.53 -16.70
C ILE A 68 -38.03 4.47 -15.23
N GLY A 69 -37.73 3.36 -14.57
CA GLY A 69 -37.90 3.17 -13.13
C GLY A 69 -36.66 3.66 -12.40
N GLU A 70 -35.61 2.84 -12.41
CA GLU A 70 -34.36 3.12 -11.72
C GLU A 70 -33.13 3.01 -12.64
N ILE A 71 -32.17 3.90 -12.43
CA ILE A 71 -30.85 3.87 -13.05
C ILE A 71 -29.83 3.73 -11.93
N ARG A 72 -29.09 2.62 -11.94
CA ARG A 72 -28.01 2.33 -10.98
C ARG A 72 -26.69 2.41 -11.73
N MET A 73 -25.78 3.28 -11.31
CA MET A 73 -24.55 3.49 -12.07
C MET A 73 -23.30 3.65 -11.22
N GLY A 74 -22.19 3.10 -11.68
CA GLY A 74 -20.84 3.39 -11.20
C GLY A 74 -20.09 4.21 -12.23
N THR A 75 -19.12 4.99 -11.76
CA THR A 75 -18.40 5.91 -12.63
C THR A 75 -16.94 6.04 -12.25
N THR A 76 -16.08 6.00 -13.25
CA THR A 76 -14.65 6.27 -13.10
C THR A 76 -14.31 7.77 -13.10
N VAL A 77 -15.31 8.66 -13.23
CA VAL A 77 -15.08 10.13 -13.32
C VAL A 77 -14.27 10.68 -12.15
N ALA A 78 -14.59 10.30 -10.90
CA ALA A 78 -13.83 10.75 -9.73
C ALA A 78 -12.39 10.20 -9.74
N THR A 79 -12.24 8.90 -10.01
CA THR A 79 -10.93 8.24 -10.07
C THR A 79 -10.05 8.85 -11.16
N ASN A 80 -10.59 9.08 -12.37
CA ASN A 80 -9.87 9.70 -13.47
C ASN A 80 -9.54 11.16 -13.17
N ALA A 81 -10.47 11.94 -12.61
CA ALA A 81 -10.19 13.31 -12.20
C ALA A 81 -9.07 13.38 -11.15
N LEU A 82 -9.00 12.41 -10.24
CA LEU A 82 -7.93 12.31 -9.26
C LEU A 82 -6.58 11.92 -9.90
N LEU A 83 -6.58 10.94 -10.81
CA LEU A 83 -5.38 10.47 -11.51
C LEU A 83 -4.81 11.52 -12.48
N GLU A 84 -5.68 12.21 -13.22
CA GLU A 84 -5.34 13.22 -14.22
C GLU A 84 -5.16 14.62 -13.63
N ARG A 85 -5.37 14.79 -12.31
CA ARG A 85 -5.35 16.09 -11.61
C ARG A 85 -6.31 17.12 -12.23
N LYS A 86 -7.53 16.69 -12.57
CA LYS A 86 -8.61 17.50 -13.16
C LYS A 86 -9.79 17.75 -12.20
N GLY A 87 -9.54 17.83 -10.90
CA GLY A 87 -10.53 18.23 -9.90
C GLY A 87 -10.71 19.75 -9.77
N GLU A 88 -11.50 20.15 -8.79
CA GLU A 88 -11.78 21.56 -8.52
C GLU A 88 -10.60 22.25 -7.85
N ARG A 89 -10.32 23.50 -8.25
CA ARG A 89 -9.33 24.33 -7.58
C ARG A 89 -9.78 24.64 -6.16
N LEU A 90 -8.98 24.25 -5.16
CA LEU A 90 -9.37 24.39 -3.75
C LEU A 90 -8.28 25.02 -2.87
N ALA A 91 -8.75 25.66 -1.80
CA ALA A 91 -7.91 26.16 -0.71
C ALA A 91 -8.13 25.33 0.57
N LEU A 92 -7.07 25.17 1.36
CA LEU A 92 -7.10 24.50 2.66
C LEU A 92 -7.08 25.54 3.79
N LEU A 93 -8.01 25.44 4.72
CA LEU A 93 -7.96 26.14 6.01
C LEU A 93 -7.44 25.15 7.05
N ALA A 94 -6.36 25.52 7.73
CA ALA A 94 -5.71 24.68 8.73
C ALA A 94 -5.44 25.45 10.03
N THR A 95 -5.26 24.72 11.12
CA THR A 95 -4.75 25.28 12.38
C THR A 95 -3.38 25.93 12.16
N ARG A 96 -3.12 27.08 12.77
CA ARG A 96 -1.80 27.70 12.74
C ARG A 96 -0.70 26.77 13.24
N GLY A 97 0.41 26.73 12.51
CA GLY A 97 1.53 25.81 12.72
C GLY A 97 1.44 24.54 11.88
N PHE A 98 0.35 24.33 11.12
CA PHE A 98 0.05 23.09 10.40
C PHE A 98 -0.13 23.27 8.89
N ARG A 99 0.23 24.44 8.32
CA ARG A 99 0.06 24.70 6.87
C ARG A 99 0.65 23.64 5.94
N ASP A 100 1.77 23.04 6.34
CA ASP A 100 2.51 22.08 5.52
C ASP A 100 2.27 20.63 5.97
N ALA A 101 1.42 20.39 6.97
CA ALA A 101 1.26 19.07 7.59
C ALA A 101 0.86 17.99 6.58
N LEU A 102 -0.07 18.28 5.67
CA LEU A 102 -0.49 17.33 4.63
C LEU A 102 0.61 17.11 3.57
N ARG A 103 1.35 18.17 3.22
CA ARG A 103 2.46 18.14 2.25
C ARG A 103 3.69 17.41 2.78
N ILE A 104 3.97 17.51 4.08
CA ILE A 104 4.98 16.71 4.76
C ILE A 104 4.48 15.27 4.88
N GLY A 105 3.21 15.09 5.25
CA GLY A 105 2.61 13.78 5.44
C GLY A 105 3.26 13.05 6.60
N TYR A 106 3.67 11.80 6.38
CA TYR A 106 4.41 11.00 7.35
C TYR A 106 5.91 10.92 7.03
N GLN A 107 6.45 11.87 6.27
CA GLN A 107 7.87 12.08 5.93
C GLN A 107 8.63 10.93 5.23
N GLU A 108 8.01 9.78 4.99
CA GLU A 108 8.63 8.63 4.33
C GLU A 108 8.72 8.79 2.81
N ARG A 109 9.69 8.12 2.19
CA ARG A 109 9.77 7.91 0.74
C ARG A 109 9.27 6.51 0.39
N LYS A 110 8.56 6.41 -0.74
CA LYS A 110 7.99 5.14 -1.23
C LYS A 110 9.06 4.21 -1.80
N ASP A 111 9.92 4.76 -2.65
CA ASP A 111 11.09 4.06 -3.16
C ASP A 111 12.31 4.50 -2.35
N ILE A 112 12.84 3.58 -1.54
CA ILE A 112 13.97 3.86 -0.65
C ILE A 112 15.32 4.00 -1.39
N PHE A 113 15.37 3.53 -2.65
CA PHE A 113 16.55 3.54 -3.53
C PHE A 113 16.43 4.55 -4.68
N ALA A 114 15.40 5.39 -4.71
CA ALA A 114 15.32 6.48 -5.67
C ALA A 114 16.36 7.58 -5.36
N ARG A 115 17.14 7.97 -6.37
CA ARG A 115 18.03 9.15 -6.31
C ARG A 115 17.22 10.45 -6.42
N GLU A 116 16.30 10.49 -7.37
CA GLU A 116 15.30 11.55 -7.52
C GLU A 116 14.01 11.15 -6.81
N ILE A 117 13.72 11.79 -5.68
CA ILE A 117 12.53 11.46 -4.88
C ILE A 117 11.34 12.26 -5.39
N HIS A 118 10.33 11.56 -5.93
CA HIS A 118 9.08 12.19 -6.33
C HIS A 118 8.03 12.11 -5.20
N LYS A 119 7.63 13.27 -4.67
CA LYS A 119 6.49 13.36 -3.76
C LYS A 119 5.20 13.53 -4.55
N PRO A 120 4.07 12.95 -4.10
CA PRO A 120 2.76 13.25 -4.68
C PRO A 120 2.49 14.76 -4.66
N GLU A 121 1.90 15.26 -5.74
CA GLU A 121 1.42 16.64 -5.80
C GLU A 121 0.27 16.86 -4.82
N ALA A 122 0.23 18.05 -4.20
CA ALA A 122 -0.91 18.44 -3.37
C ALA A 122 -2.12 18.74 -4.26
N LEU A 123 -3.32 18.38 -3.80
CA LEU A 123 -4.58 18.67 -4.49
C LEU A 123 -5.07 20.12 -4.26
N TYR A 124 -4.38 20.88 -3.42
CA TYR A 124 -4.71 22.25 -3.05
C TYR A 124 -3.60 23.21 -3.46
N ASP A 125 -3.98 24.44 -3.83
CA ASP A 125 -3.04 25.46 -4.32
C ASP A 125 -2.65 26.48 -3.24
N SER A 126 -3.51 26.66 -2.24
CA SER A 126 -3.34 27.66 -1.18
C SER A 126 -3.71 27.08 0.18
N VAL A 127 -2.97 27.50 1.21
CA VAL A 127 -3.25 27.17 2.60
C VAL A 127 -3.35 28.44 3.41
N VAL A 128 -4.43 28.56 4.17
CA VAL A 128 -4.68 29.65 5.11
C VAL A 128 -4.65 29.07 6.51
N GLU A 129 -3.73 29.58 7.33
CA GLU A 129 -3.68 29.28 8.76
C GLU A 129 -4.64 30.17 9.53
N ILE A 130 -5.49 29.55 10.34
CA ILE A 130 -6.38 30.22 11.28
C ILE A 130 -5.70 30.19 12.67
N ASP A 131 -5.84 31.26 13.45
CA ASP A 131 -5.21 31.36 14.78
C ASP A 131 -6.15 30.82 15.88
N GLU A 132 -6.47 29.53 15.81
CA GLU A 132 -7.32 28.79 16.74
C GLU A 132 -6.58 27.56 17.31
N ARG A 133 -7.00 27.05 18.47
CA ARG A 133 -6.42 25.83 19.04
C ARG A 133 -7.32 25.22 20.10
N VAL A 134 -7.65 23.95 19.90
CA VAL A 134 -8.24 23.06 20.90
C VAL A 134 -7.24 21.95 21.20
N LEU A 135 -7.11 21.54 22.46
CA LEU A 135 -6.20 20.48 22.89
C LEU A 135 -6.92 19.12 22.95
N ASN A 136 -6.16 18.03 23.10
CA ASN A 136 -6.68 16.65 23.15
C ASN A 136 -7.73 16.40 24.25
N ASP A 137 -7.71 17.22 25.31
CA ASP A 137 -8.58 17.18 26.49
C ASP A 137 -9.82 18.10 26.35
N GLY A 138 -9.93 18.83 25.24
CA GLY A 138 -11.03 19.78 24.96
C GLY A 138 -10.77 21.19 25.47
N THR A 139 -9.60 21.47 26.06
CA THR A 139 -9.22 22.83 26.46
C THR A 139 -9.08 23.71 25.23
N VAL A 140 -9.83 24.81 25.17
CA VAL A 140 -9.69 25.84 24.14
C VAL A 140 -8.54 26.79 24.52
N GLU A 141 -7.35 26.55 23.95
CA GLU A 141 -6.16 27.37 24.19
C GLU A 141 -6.19 28.67 23.37
N ARG A 142 -6.77 28.64 22.17
CA ARG A 142 -7.00 29.81 21.31
C ARG A 142 -8.40 29.73 20.73
N VAL A 143 -9.25 30.69 21.08
CA VAL A 143 -10.60 30.80 20.52
C VAL A 143 -10.52 31.22 19.06
N LEU A 144 -11.38 30.67 18.21
CA LEU A 144 -11.50 31.10 16.82
C LEU A 144 -11.88 32.59 16.71
N ASP A 145 -11.05 33.38 16.04
CA ASP A 145 -11.42 34.74 15.60
C ASP A 145 -12.27 34.68 14.32
N GLU A 146 -13.59 34.72 14.49
CA GLU A 146 -14.54 34.70 13.36
C GLU A 146 -14.33 35.89 12.39
N ALA A 147 -13.85 37.04 12.85
CA ALA A 147 -13.64 38.21 12.01
C ALA A 147 -12.41 38.04 11.11
N ALA A 148 -11.30 37.53 11.68
CA ALA A 148 -10.12 37.18 10.92
C ALA A 148 -10.40 36.04 9.92
N ALA A 149 -11.13 35.00 10.35
CA ALA A 149 -11.54 33.91 9.47
C ALA A 149 -12.43 34.41 8.31
N THR A 150 -13.34 35.35 8.58
CA THR A 150 -14.17 35.98 7.54
C THR A 150 -13.32 36.73 6.52
N GLN A 151 -12.35 37.53 6.96
CA GLN A 151 -11.46 38.27 6.06
C GLN A 151 -10.62 37.33 5.19
N ALA A 152 -10.08 36.26 5.78
CA ALA A 152 -9.28 35.29 5.04
C ALA A 152 -10.12 34.54 3.99
N LEU A 153 -11.34 34.13 4.34
CA LEU A 153 -12.27 33.51 3.40
C LEU A 153 -12.74 34.46 2.29
N GLN A 154 -12.94 35.75 2.60
CA GLN A 154 -13.25 36.78 1.59
C GLN A 154 -12.09 36.97 0.61
N ALA A 155 -10.85 36.95 1.09
CA ALA A 155 -9.66 37.02 0.23
C ALA A 155 -9.61 35.82 -0.73
N LEU A 156 -9.84 34.60 -0.22
CA LEU A 156 -9.91 33.40 -1.07
C LEU A 156 -11.01 33.50 -2.13
N ARG A 157 -12.20 34.02 -1.79
CA ARG A 157 -13.25 34.29 -2.79
C ARG A 157 -12.79 35.27 -3.86
N ALA A 158 -12.11 36.34 -3.47
CA ALA A 158 -11.59 37.34 -4.41
C ALA A 158 -10.51 36.77 -5.34
N GLU A 159 -9.75 35.76 -4.90
CA GLU A 159 -8.76 35.01 -5.69
C GLU A 159 -9.39 33.93 -6.60
N GLY A 160 -10.72 33.77 -6.54
CA GLY A 160 -11.49 32.86 -7.39
C GLY A 160 -11.61 31.43 -6.86
N TYR A 161 -11.37 31.19 -5.56
CA TYR A 161 -11.66 29.88 -4.96
C TYR A 161 -13.17 29.71 -4.73
N ASP A 162 -13.70 28.55 -5.13
CA ASP A 162 -15.11 28.17 -4.92
C ASP A 162 -15.28 26.89 -4.08
N ALA A 163 -14.20 26.12 -3.93
CA ALA A 163 -14.11 24.97 -3.04
C ALA A 163 -13.10 25.20 -1.90
N ILE A 164 -13.46 24.80 -0.68
CA ILE A 164 -12.56 24.84 0.48
C ILE A 164 -12.61 23.52 1.26
N ALA A 165 -11.46 23.13 1.81
CA ALA A 165 -11.33 22.12 2.85
C ALA A 165 -10.99 22.80 4.19
N ILE A 166 -11.66 22.44 5.28
CA ILE A 166 -11.38 22.95 6.63
C ILE A 166 -10.91 21.80 7.52
N VAL A 167 -9.72 21.92 8.09
CA VAL A 167 -9.09 20.88 8.92
C VAL A 167 -8.43 21.50 10.15
N PHE A 168 -9.05 21.37 11.32
CA PHE A 168 -8.49 21.83 12.60
C PHE A 168 -8.07 20.66 13.51
N MET A 169 -7.06 20.89 14.34
CA MET A 169 -6.56 19.92 15.32
C MET A 169 -7.64 19.52 16.32
N HIS A 170 -7.76 18.21 16.57
CA HIS A 170 -8.73 17.56 17.48
C HIS A 170 -10.21 17.78 17.12
N ALA A 171 -10.52 18.30 15.93
CA ALA A 171 -11.90 18.58 15.51
C ALA A 171 -12.77 17.32 15.37
N TYR A 172 -12.18 16.14 15.22
CA TYR A 172 -12.90 14.86 15.26
C TYR A 172 -13.67 14.63 16.57
N ARG A 173 -13.22 15.27 17.67
CA ARG A 173 -13.84 15.21 19.00
C ARG A 173 -14.44 16.55 19.44
N TYR A 174 -13.83 17.67 19.06
CA TYR A 174 -14.23 19.03 19.44
C TYR A 174 -14.46 19.92 18.21
N PRO A 175 -15.60 19.76 17.52
CA PRO A 175 -15.82 20.30 16.17
C PRO A 175 -16.21 21.78 16.12
N GLU A 176 -16.41 22.45 17.25
CA GLU A 176 -17.09 23.76 17.34
C GLU A 176 -16.42 24.84 16.48
N HIS A 177 -15.09 24.88 16.43
CA HIS A 177 -14.36 25.84 15.61
C HIS A 177 -14.51 25.56 14.11
N GLU A 178 -14.48 24.29 13.69
CA GLU A 178 -14.71 23.94 12.28
C GLU A 178 -16.13 24.28 11.85
N GLN A 179 -17.13 24.03 12.71
CA GLN A 179 -18.53 24.37 12.43
C GLN A 179 -18.73 25.88 12.24
N ALA A 180 -18.06 26.70 13.05
CA ALA A 180 -18.09 28.15 12.91
C ALA A 180 -17.43 28.60 11.60
N ALA A 181 -16.24 28.10 11.27
CA ALA A 181 -15.57 28.41 10.00
C ALA A 181 -16.39 27.97 8.77
N ALA A 182 -17.03 26.79 8.83
CA ALA A 182 -17.89 26.28 7.77
C ALA A 182 -19.14 27.15 7.56
N ARG A 183 -19.77 27.59 8.65
CA ARG A 183 -20.91 28.54 8.61
C ARG A 183 -20.51 29.84 7.91
N ILE A 184 -19.34 30.40 8.22
CA ILE A 184 -18.83 31.62 7.59
C ILE A 184 -18.59 31.37 6.10
N ALA A 185 -17.87 30.31 5.73
CA ALA A 185 -17.60 29.98 4.33
C ALA A 185 -18.90 29.81 3.52
N ARG A 186 -19.87 29.04 4.03
CA ARG A 186 -21.18 28.85 3.38
C ARG A 186 -21.92 30.18 3.19
N SER A 187 -21.86 31.09 4.18
CA SER A 187 -22.49 32.43 4.08
C SER A 187 -21.82 33.36 3.05
N LEU A 188 -20.53 33.15 2.76
CA LEU A 188 -19.79 33.89 1.73
C LEU A 188 -19.97 33.30 0.32
N GLY A 189 -20.76 32.23 0.19
CA GLY A 189 -21.19 31.66 -1.09
C GLY A 189 -20.19 30.72 -1.76
N PHE A 190 -19.29 30.08 -1.01
CA PHE A 190 -18.54 28.93 -1.52
C PHE A 190 -19.51 27.80 -1.88
N SER A 191 -19.43 27.26 -3.10
CA SER A 191 -20.32 26.16 -3.54
C SER A 191 -19.94 24.79 -2.95
N GLN A 192 -18.67 24.63 -2.55
CA GLN A 192 -18.16 23.43 -1.89
C GLN A 192 -17.40 23.78 -0.62
N VAL A 193 -17.85 23.24 0.51
CA VAL A 193 -17.20 23.36 1.82
C VAL A 193 -17.14 21.98 2.45
N SER A 194 -15.97 21.35 2.41
CA SER A 194 -15.71 20.06 3.06
C SER A 194 -15.07 20.30 4.42
N VAL A 195 -15.65 19.72 5.47
CA VAL A 195 -15.27 19.98 6.87
C VAL A 195 -14.81 18.68 7.51
N SER A 196 -13.64 18.68 8.14
CA SER A 196 -12.94 17.43 8.45
C SER A 196 -13.68 16.53 9.44
N HIS A 197 -14.34 17.09 10.45
CA HIS A 197 -15.18 16.33 11.38
C HIS A 197 -16.48 15.79 10.74
N GLU A 198 -16.96 16.36 9.64
CA GLU A 198 -18.13 15.87 8.90
C GLU A 198 -17.71 14.74 7.93
N VAL A 199 -16.56 14.90 7.27
CA VAL A 199 -16.09 14.02 6.20
C VAL A 199 -15.43 12.74 6.74
N SER A 200 -14.61 12.85 7.78
CA SER A 200 -13.88 11.73 8.39
C SER A 200 -13.77 11.94 9.92
N PRO A 201 -14.80 11.62 10.71
CA PRO A 201 -14.90 11.89 12.17
C PRO A 201 -14.02 10.97 13.04
N LEU A 202 -12.76 10.74 12.64
CA LEU A 202 -11.81 9.88 13.32
C LEU A 202 -10.50 10.63 13.62
N VAL A 203 -9.81 10.20 14.69
CA VAL A 203 -8.47 10.71 15.08
C VAL A 203 -7.45 10.46 13.96
N LYS A 204 -6.39 11.28 13.88
CA LYS A 204 -5.29 11.36 12.89
C LYS A 204 -5.48 12.54 11.94
N PHE A 205 -4.77 13.65 12.22
CA PHE A 205 -4.88 14.91 11.48
C PHE A 205 -4.54 14.75 10.00
N VAL A 206 -3.46 14.01 9.67
CA VAL A 206 -2.98 13.90 8.29
C VAL A 206 -3.98 13.09 7.44
N GLY A 207 -4.38 11.90 7.91
CA GLY A 207 -5.34 11.05 7.19
C GLY A 207 -6.73 11.69 7.06
N ARG A 208 -7.21 12.36 8.13
CA ARG A 208 -8.47 13.10 8.11
C ARG A 208 -8.40 14.29 7.15
N GLY A 209 -7.30 15.04 7.18
CA GLY A 209 -7.09 16.20 6.32
C GLY A 209 -7.03 15.84 4.83
N ASP A 210 -6.25 14.82 4.45
CA ASP A 210 -6.18 14.37 3.05
C ASP A 210 -7.54 13.91 2.53
N THR A 211 -8.32 13.19 3.35
CA THR A 211 -9.69 12.76 2.99
C THR A 211 -10.62 13.96 2.75
N THR A 212 -10.49 15.00 3.58
CA THR A 212 -11.28 16.24 3.46
C THR A 212 -10.92 17.02 2.20
N VAL A 213 -9.63 17.07 1.87
CA VAL A 213 -9.13 17.68 0.64
C VAL A 213 -9.62 16.91 -0.59
N VAL A 214 -9.55 15.58 -0.59
CA VAL A 214 -10.05 14.73 -1.67
C VAL A 214 -11.54 14.96 -1.91
N ASP A 215 -12.33 15.04 -0.84
CA ASP A 215 -13.76 15.31 -0.95
C ASP A 215 -14.03 16.70 -1.58
N ALA A 216 -13.34 17.74 -1.13
CA ALA A 216 -13.47 19.10 -1.67
C ALA A 216 -13.04 19.17 -3.15
N TYR A 217 -12.02 18.42 -3.52
CA TYR A 217 -11.46 18.37 -4.88
C TYR A 217 -12.41 17.67 -5.87
N LEU A 218 -13.04 16.58 -5.46
CA LEU A 218 -13.82 15.69 -6.35
C LEU A 218 -15.32 15.96 -6.36
N SER A 219 -15.90 16.39 -5.24
CA SER A 219 -17.35 16.61 -5.12
C SER A 219 -17.92 17.56 -6.20
N PRO A 220 -17.27 18.69 -6.56
CA PRO A 220 -17.77 19.57 -7.63
C PRO A 220 -17.78 18.91 -9.02
N VAL A 221 -16.75 18.10 -9.33
CA VAL A 221 -16.68 17.35 -10.59
C VAL A 221 -17.84 16.37 -10.69
N LEU A 222 -18.11 15.64 -9.61
CA LEU A 222 -19.21 14.69 -9.55
C LEU A 222 -20.57 15.38 -9.68
N ARG A 223 -20.81 16.49 -8.98
CA ARG A 223 -22.06 17.24 -9.11
C ARG A 223 -22.32 17.71 -10.54
N ARG A 224 -21.29 18.18 -11.25
CA ARG A 224 -21.41 18.55 -12.68
C ARG A 224 -21.81 17.34 -13.54
N TYR A 225 -21.19 16.19 -13.29
CA TYR A 225 -21.52 14.96 -14.02
C TYR A 225 -22.95 14.48 -13.73
N VAL A 226 -23.34 14.46 -12.45
CA VAL A 226 -24.70 14.14 -12.00
C VAL A 226 -25.73 15.07 -12.63
N ALA A 227 -25.45 16.38 -12.66
CA ALA A 227 -26.34 17.36 -13.28
C ALA A 227 -26.47 17.12 -14.78
N GLN A 228 -25.38 16.87 -15.50
CA GLN A 228 -25.43 16.55 -16.93
C GLN A 228 -26.31 15.33 -17.22
N VAL A 229 -26.10 14.23 -16.49
CA VAL A 229 -26.90 13.00 -16.68
C VAL A 229 -28.37 13.26 -16.32
N SER A 230 -28.64 13.98 -15.24
CA SER A 230 -29.99 14.35 -14.82
C SER A 230 -30.72 15.19 -15.87
N ASP A 231 -30.03 16.17 -16.45
CA ASP A 231 -30.57 17.07 -17.49
C ASP A 231 -30.85 16.32 -18.79
N GLU A 232 -29.92 15.47 -19.24
CA GLU A 232 -30.08 14.70 -20.49
C GLU A 232 -31.18 13.63 -20.39
N LEU A 233 -31.43 13.12 -19.18
CA LEU A 233 -32.53 12.20 -18.89
C LEU A 233 -33.85 12.90 -18.56
N ASP A 234 -33.82 14.22 -18.32
CA ASP A 234 -34.98 15.02 -17.91
C ASP A 234 -35.69 14.38 -16.71
N ILE A 235 -34.91 14.16 -15.63
CA ILE A 235 -35.36 13.41 -14.44
C ILE A 235 -36.63 14.02 -13.82
N ASP A 236 -36.74 15.35 -13.79
CA ASP A 236 -37.89 16.06 -13.24
C ASP A 236 -39.20 15.69 -13.97
N ARG A 237 -39.15 15.52 -15.31
CA ARG A 237 -40.32 15.12 -16.10
C ARG A 237 -40.50 13.60 -16.14
N THR A 238 -39.41 12.85 -16.22
CA THR A 238 -39.48 11.38 -16.40
C THR A 238 -39.81 10.66 -15.11
N GLY A 239 -39.44 11.23 -13.95
CA GLY A 239 -39.55 10.61 -12.64
C GLY A 239 -38.51 9.51 -12.40
N ALA A 240 -37.48 9.40 -13.25
CA ALA A 240 -36.47 8.36 -13.15
C ALA A 240 -35.62 8.53 -11.88
N ARG A 241 -35.37 7.43 -11.17
CA ARG A 241 -34.54 7.46 -9.97
C ARG A 241 -33.08 7.17 -10.33
N LEU A 242 -32.20 8.15 -10.11
CA LEU A 242 -30.76 8.03 -10.40
C LEU A 242 -29.96 7.72 -9.12
N MET A 243 -29.27 6.58 -9.14
CA MET A 243 -28.52 6.03 -8.01
C MET A 243 -27.06 5.79 -8.42
N PHE A 244 -26.13 6.13 -7.55
CA PHE A 244 -24.69 5.97 -7.76
C PHE A 244 -24.09 4.92 -6.82
N MET A 245 -23.20 4.10 -7.37
CA MET A 245 -22.38 3.17 -6.60
C MET A 245 -21.35 3.93 -5.78
N MET A 246 -21.20 3.57 -4.52
CA MET A 246 -20.15 4.06 -3.63
C MET A 246 -18.99 3.07 -3.56
N SER A 247 -17.80 3.57 -3.23
CA SER A 247 -16.59 2.77 -2.98
C SER A 247 -16.80 1.67 -1.95
N SER A 248 -17.75 1.84 -1.02
CA SER A 248 -18.10 0.89 0.03
C SER A 248 -18.95 -0.30 -0.43
N GLY A 249 -19.42 -0.29 -1.69
CA GLY A 249 -20.25 -1.33 -2.31
C GLY A 249 -21.76 -1.13 -2.16
N GLY A 250 -22.20 0.00 -1.61
CA GLY A 250 -23.62 0.38 -1.55
C GLY A 250 -24.00 1.41 -2.60
N LEU A 251 -25.29 1.50 -2.92
CA LEU A 251 -25.86 2.59 -3.72
C LEU A 251 -26.29 3.76 -2.83
N THR A 252 -26.18 4.98 -3.37
CA THR A 252 -26.73 6.21 -2.79
C THR A 252 -27.39 7.07 -3.86
N ALA A 253 -28.34 7.93 -3.47
CA ALA A 253 -28.96 8.87 -4.39
C ALA A 253 -27.95 9.93 -4.88
N ALA A 254 -28.20 10.44 -6.09
CA ALA A 254 -27.28 11.33 -6.79
C ALA A 254 -26.95 12.63 -6.03
N ASP A 255 -27.87 13.15 -5.23
CA ASP A 255 -27.71 14.35 -4.40
C ASP A 255 -26.89 14.10 -3.11
N MET A 256 -26.76 12.84 -2.70
CA MET A 256 -25.96 12.42 -1.55
C MET A 256 -24.59 11.84 -1.92
N PHE A 257 -24.26 11.78 -3.22
CA PHE A 257 -23.01 11.21 -3.69
C PHE A 257 -21.84 12.20 -3.55
N GLN A 258 -20.86 11.85 -2.72
CA GLN A 258 -19.72 12.70 -2.38
C GLN A 258 -18.40 12.21 -3.00
N GLY A 259 -17.44 13.13 -3.12
CA GLY A 259 -16.13 12.91 -3.72
C GLY A 259 -15.36 11.76 -3.10
N LYS A 260 -15.33 11.69 -1.76
CA LYS A 260 -14.64 10.61 -1.04
C LYS A 260 -15.21 9.21 -1.28
N ASP A 261 -16.50 9.12 -1.60
CA ASP A 261 -17.23 7.86 -1.74
C ASP A 261 -17.31 7.37 -3.20
N ALA A 262 -16.74 8.12 -4.14
CA ALA A 262 -16.82 7.80 -5.57
C ALA A 262 -15.59 7.08 -6.14
N ILE A 263 -14.50 7.07 -5.39
CA ILE A 263 -13.19 6.56 -5.83
C ILE A 263 -13.27 5.03 -5.95
N LEU A 264 -13.02 4.48 -7.13
CA LEU A 264 -13.15 3.04 -7.41
C LEU A 264 -14.60 2.52 -7.28
N SER A 265 -15.61 3.37 -7.49
CA SER A 265 -17.02 2.97 -7.46
C SER A 265 -17.41 1.98 -8.58
N GLY A 266 -16.78 2.03 -9.76
CA GLY A 266 -17.00 1.07 -10.84
C GLY A 266 -16.61 -0.36 -10.44
N PRO A 267 -15.33 -0.60 -10.08
CA PRO A 267 -14.85 -1.89 -9.58
C PRO A 267 -15.63 -2.40 -8.36
N ALA A 268 -16.15 -1.49 -7.53
CA ALA A 268 -17.01 -1.87 -6.41
C ALA A 268 -18.28 -2.62 -6.87
N GLY A 269 -18.90 -2.20 -7.97
CA GLY A 269 -19.98 -2.95 -8.61
C GLY A 269 -19.55 -4.37 -9.00
N GLY A 270 -18.32 -4.54 -9.49
CA GLY A 270 -17.74 -5.85 -9.78
C GLY A 270 -17.64 -6.76 -8.56
N VAL A 271 -17.26 -6.21 -7.40
CA VAL A 271 -17.22 -6.96 -6.12
C VAL A 271 -18.61 -7.39 -5.64
N VAL A 272 -19.64 -6.55 -5.84
CA VAL A 272 -21.02 -6.97 -5.57
C VAL A 272 -21.43 -8.08 -6.54
N GLY A 273 -21.14 -7.90 -7.83
CA GLY A 273 -21.45 -8.86 -8.88
C GLY A 273 -20.83 -10.22 -8.63
N LEU A 274 -19.54 -10.28 -8.30
CA LEU A 274 -18.86 -11.54 -8.04
C LEU A 274 -19.37 -12.24 -6.77
N ALA A 275 -19.73 -11.50 -5.73
CA ALA A 275 -20.23 -12.07 -4.49
C ALA A 275 -21.60 -12.70 -4.71
N ARG A 276 -22.54 -11.93 -5.28
CA ARG A 276 -23.91 -12.38 -5.52
C ARG A 276 -24.00 -13.52 -6.52
N THR A 277 -23.27 -13.44 -7.64
CA THR A 277 -23.24 -14.53 -8.62
C THR A 277 -22.53 -15.78 -8.08
N GLY A 278 -21.50 -15.61 -7.24
CA GLY A 278 -20.87 -16.72 -6.52
C GLY A 278 -21.86 -17.45 -5.63
N GLU A 279 -22.60 -16.71 -4.79
CA GLU A 279 -23.64 -17.27 -3.90
C GLU A 279 -24.73 -17.99 -4.69
N ALA A 280 -25.26 -17.37 -5.76
CA ALA A 280 -26.28 -17.96 -6.63
C ALA A 280 -25.79 -19.26 -7.31
N ALA A 281 -24.52 -19.28 -7.73
CA ALA A 281 -23.87 -20.46 -8.32
C ALA A 281 -23.49 -21.56 -7.31
N GLY A 282 -23.74 -21.36 -6.01
CA GLY A 282 -23.40 -22.31 -4.95
C GLY A 282 -21.94 -22.25 -4.48
N PHE A 283 -21.23 -21.16 -4.78
CA PHE A 283 -19.87 -20.88 -4.32
C PHE A 283 -19.89 -19.72 -3.30
N PRO A 284 -20.06 -19.99 -2.00
CA PRO A 284 -20.09 -18.94 -0.96
C PRO A 284 -18.72 -18.29 -0.71
N LYS A 285 -17.66 -18.81 -1.35
CA LYS A 285 -16.27 -18.37 -1.21
C LYS A 285 -15.67 -18.18 -2.59
N VAL A 286 -15.41 -16.94 -2.96
CA VAL A 286 -14.89 -16.60 -4.29
C VAL A 286 -13.72 -15.63 -4.23
N ILE A 287 -12.80 -15.79 -5.18
CA ILE A 287 -11.78 -14.80 -5.51
C ILE A 287 -12.20 -14.13 -6.81
N GLY A 288 -12.40 -12.82 -6.76
CA GLY A 288 -12.65 -11.97 -7.92
C GLY A 288 -11.41 -11.81 -8.79
N PHE A 289 -11.60 -11.95 -10.09
CA PHE A 289 -10.58 -11.71 -11.10
C PHE A 289 -11.21 -10.97 -12.28
N ASP A 290 -11.16 -9.64 -12.25
CA ASP A 290 -11.64 -8.74 -13.30
C ASP A 290 -10.47 -8.31 -14.17
N MET A 291 -10.34 -8.84 -15.38
CA MET A 291 -9.29 -8.41 -16.30
C MET A 291 -9.85 -7.61 -17.47
N GLY A 292 -9.50 -6.33 -17.48
CA GLY A 292 -9.83 -5.39 -18.54
C GLY A 292 -8.70 -5.17 -19.54
N GLY A 293 -8.81 -4.06 -20.29
CA GLY A 293 -7.78 -3.64 -21.26
C GLY A 293 -6.56 -2.99 -20.61
N THR A 294 -6.67 -2.40 -19.42
CA THR A 294 -5.57 -1.63 -18.82
C THR A 294 -5.02 -2.27 -17.56
N SER A 295 -5.89 -2.92 -16.79
CA SER A 295 -5.58 -3.44 -15.45
C SER A 295 -6.35 -4.74 -15.18
N THR A 296 -5.94 -5.39 -14.10
CA THR A 296 -6.72 -6.44 -13.44
C THR A 296 -7.09 -5.98 -12.04
N ASP A 297 -8.37 -6.07 -11.69
CA ASP A 297 -8.89 -5.82 -10.33
C ASP A 297 -9.20 -7.15 -9.65
N VAL A 298 -8.67 -7.35 -8.44
CA VAL A 298 -8.90 -8.56 -7.65
C VAL A 298 -9.54 -8.23 -6.31
N ALA A 299 -10.47 -9.09 -5.87
CA ALA A 299 -11.17 -8.97 -4.59
C ALA A 299 -11.42 -10.34 -3.96
N HIS A 300 -11.60 -10.38 -2.64
CA HIS A 300 -11.89 -11.59 -1.88
C HIS A 300 -13.28 -11.49 -1.26
N PHE A 301 -14.02 -12.60 -1.26
CA PHE A 301 -15.32 -12.71 -0.61
C PHE A 301 -15.47 -14.07 0.08
N ASP A 302 -15.81 -14.04 1.38
CA ASP A 302 -16.12 -15.21 2.23
C ASP A 302 -17.33 -14.88 3.10
N GLY A 303 -18.50 -14.69 2.47
CA GLY A 303 -19.77 -14.34 3.14
C GLY A 303 -19.94 -12.87 3.52
N GLU A 304 -18.86 -12.08 3.55
CA GLU A 304 -18.88 -10.64 3.81
C GLU A 304 -17.93 -9.88 2.87
N TYR A 305 -18.24 -8.62 2.60
CA TYR A 305 -17.36 -7.73 1.83
C TYR A 305 -16.18 -7.27 2.66
N GLU A 306 -14.96 -7.56 2.20
CA GLU A 306 -13.76 -6.99 2.81
C GLU A 306 -13.66 -5.49 2.52
N ARG A 307 -13.35 -4.69 3.54
CA ARG A 307 -13.19 -3.24 3.42
C ARG A 307 -11.84 -2.78 3.97
N ALA A 308 -11.24 -1.80 3.30
CA ALA A 308 -10.13 -1.02 3.81
C ALA A 308 -10.65 0.35 4.29
N PHE A 309 -10.18 0.78 5.45
CA PHE A 309 -10.56 2.06 6.04
C PHE A 309 -9.55 3.17 5.77
N GLU A 310 -8.32 2.80 5.39
CA GLU A 310 -7.26 3.71 4.99
C GLU A 310 -6.59 3.13 3.75
N THR A 311 -6.62 3.88 2.66
CA THR A 311 -6.05 3.49 1.37
C THR A 311 -5.25 4.65 0.77
N GLN A 312 -4.47 4.37 -0.27
CA GLN A 312 -3.79 5.40 -1.03
C GLN A 312 -4.11 5.24 -2.51
N VAL A 313 -4.68 6.28 -3.12
CA VAL A 313 -5.07 6.30 -4.54
C VAL A 313 -4.40 7.51 -5.20
N ALA A 314 -3.70 7.30 -6.33
CA ALA A 314 -2.94 8.34 -7.03
C ALA A 314 -1.96 9.12 -6.13
N GLY A 315 -1.38 8.43 -5.13
CA GLY A 315 -0.48 9.05 -4.15
C GLY A 315 -1.17 9.82 -3.02
N VAL A 316 -2.49 9.96 -3.04
CA VAL A 316 -3.27 10.67 -2.01
C VAL A 316 -3.86 9.67 -1.02
N ARG A 317 -3.74 9.94 0.28
CA ARG A 317 -4.29 9.08 1.34
C ARG A 317 -5.79 9.35 1.48
N VAL A 318 -6.59 8.29 1.61
CA VAL A 318 -8.04 8.41 1.81
C VAL A 318 -8.44 7.50 2.95
N ARG A 319 -9.11 8.08 3.93
CA ARG A 319 -9.63 7.40 5.12
C ARG A 319 -11.17 7.33 5.06
N ALA A 320 -11.65 6.56 4.11
CA ALA A 320 -13.07 6.26 3.94
C ALA A 320 -13.24 4.75 3.74
N PRO A 321 -14.36 4.14 4.17
CA PRO A 321 -14.62 2.73 3.92
C PRO A 321 -14.70 2.46 2.41
N MET A 322 -13.76 1.68 1.90
CA MET A 322 -13.73 1.23 0.51
C MET A 322 -13.69 -0.28 0.50
N MET A 323 -14.38 -0.92 -0.46
CA MET A 323 -14.16 -2.33 -0.70
C MET A 323 -12.70 -2.55 -1.06
N LEU A 324 -12.13 -3.58 -0.46
CA LEU A 324 -10.74 -3.90 -0.68
C LEU A 324 -10.58 -4.51 -2.07
N ILE A 325 -10.22 -3.65 -3.00
CA ILE A 325 -9.91 -4.00 -4.37
C ILE A 325 -8.42 -3.77 -4.55
N HIS A 326 -7.72 -4.77 -5.05
CA HIS A 326 -6.33 -4.63 -5.42
C HIS A 326 -6.21 -4.60 -6.94
N THR A 327 -5.79 -3.45 -7.47
CA THR A 327 -5.58 -3.25 -8.90
C THR A 327 -4.12 -3.49 -9.24
N VAL A 328 -3.86 -4.29 -10.27
CA VAL A 328 -2.52 -4.48 -10.85
C VAL A 328 -2.51 -4.04 -12.30
N ALA A 329 -1.42 -3.41 -12.71
CA ALA A 329 -1.18 -2.91 -14.07
C ALA A 329 -0.85 -4.05 -15.06
N ALA A 330 -1.65 -5.12 -15.02
CA ALA A 330 -1.60 -6.26 -15.90
C ALA A 330 -3.00 -6.41 -16.53
N GLY A 331 -3.20 -5.83 -17.70
CA GLY A 331 -4.42 -5.96 -18.50
C GLY A 331 -4.08 -6.36 -19.94
N GLY A 332 -5.09 -6.46 -20.80
CA GLY A 332 -4.89 -6.82 -22.21
C GLY A 332 -3.94 -5.88 -22.97
N GLY A 333 -3.84 -4.61 -22.57
CA GLY A 333 -3.02 -3.57 -23.19
C GLY A 333 -1.69 -3.33 -22.50
N SER A 334 -1.33 -4.09 -21.45
CA SER A 334 -0.03 -3.97 -20.79
C SER A 334 1.09 -4.25 -21.79
N ILE A 335 2.08 -3.36 -21.84
CA ILE A 335 3.14 -3.36 -22.86
C ILE A 335 4.18 -4.44 -22.56
N LEU A 336 4.68 -5.11 -23.60
CA LEU A 336 5.69 -6.15 -23.50
C LEU A 336 7.09 -5.56 -23.75
N HIS A 337 8.00 -5.70 -22.78
CA HIS A 337 9.37 -5.21 -22.86
C HIS A 337 10.37 -6.37 -22.91
N ALA A 338 11.31 -6.32 -23.85
CA ALA A 338 12.43 -7.26 -23.97
C ALA A 338 13.75 -6.49 -24.02
N ASP A 339 14.50 -6.46 -22.91
CA ASP A 339 15.79 -5.77 -22.82
C ASP A 339 16.87 -6.70 -22.25
N GLY A 340 17.98 -6.90 -22.98
CA GLY A 340 19.16 -7.60 -22.46
C GLY A 340 18.91 -9.02 -21.93
N GLY A 341 17.93 -9.74 -22.51
CA GLY A 341 17.53 -11.08 -22.09
C GLY A 341 16.50 -11.14 -20.95
N ARG A 342 16.01 -9.99 -20.44
CA ARG A 342 14.93 -9.91 -19.44
C ARG A 342 13.61 -9.59 -20.14
N PHE A 343 12.55 -10.31 -19.75
CA PHE A 343 11.17 -10.03 -20.15
C PHE A 343 10.43 -9.31 -19.02
N ARG A 344 9.65 -8.28 -19.37
CA ARG A 344 8.76 -7.58 -18.43
C ARG A 344 7.42 -7.28 -19.10
N VAL A 345 6.36 -7.22 -18.30
CA VAL A 345 5.00 -6.88 -18.74
C VAL A 345 4.51 -5.69 -17.91
N GLY A 346 4.18 -4.59 -18.57
CA GLY A 346 3.78 -3.33 -17.93
C GLY A 346 4.92 -2.67 -17.12
N PRO A 347 4.58 -1.72 -16.20
CA PRO A 347 3.23 -1.33 -15.78
C PRO A 347 2.52 -0.38 -16.76
N ASP A 348 3.22 0.11 -17.77
CA ASP A 348 2.67 0.91 -18.85
C ASP A 348 1.66 0.11 -19.70
N SER A 349 0.65 0.82 -20.20
CA SER A 349 -0.42 0.26 -21.00
C SER A 349 -0.63 1.10 -22.25
N ALA A 350 -0.89 0.42 -23.36
CA ALA A 350 -1.25 1.06 -24.62
C ALA A 350 -2.71 1.57 -24.64
N GLY A 351 -3.52 1.22 -23.63
CA GLY A 351 -4.94 1.58 -23.54
C GLY A 351 -5.73 1.12 -24.77
N ALA A 352 -6.63 1.97 -25.26
CA ALA A 352 -7.35 1.76 -26.52
C ALA A 352 -6.79 2.58 -27.70
N ASN A 353 -6.00 3.62 -27.41
CA ASN A 353 -5.36 4.48 -28.41
C ASN A 353 -3.97 4.92 -27.88
N PRO A 354 -2.85 4.55 -28.54
CA PRO A 354 -2.78 3.81 -29.79
C PRO A 354 -3.19 2.33 -29.66
N GLY A 355 -3.41 1.81 -28.45
CA GLY A 355 -3.87 0.45 -28.21
C GLY A 355 -2.84 -0.63 -28.55
N PRO A 356 -3.18 -1.91 -28.37
CA PRO A 356 -2.41 -3.05 -28.88
C PRO A 356 -1.99 -2.89 -30.35
N ALA A 357 -0.85 -3.46 -30.75
CA ALA A 357 -0.39 -3.41 -32.13
C ALA A 357 -1.45 -3.95 -33.12
N CYS A 358 -2.22 -4.97 -32.69
CA CYS A 358 -3.30 -5.55 -33.47
C CYS A 358 -4.50 -4.60 -33.71
N TYR A 359 -4.59 -3.45 -33.05
CA TYR A 359 -5.69 -2.48 -33.22
C TYR A 359 -5.49 -1.53 -34.41
N ARG A 360 -4.37 -1.62 -35.14
CA ARG A 360 -4.09 -0.84 -36.37
C ARG A 360 -3.90 0.67 -36.16
N HIS A 361 -3.55 1.11 -34.95
CA HIS A 361 -3.25 2.51 -34.63
C HIS A 361 -1.77 2.77 -34.29
N GLY A 362 -0.87 1.86 -34.69
CA GLY A 362 0.58 2.03 -34.52
C GLY A 362 1.09 1.81 -33.09
N GLY A 363 0.34 1.08 -32.27
CA GLY A 363 0.71 0.78 -30.90
C GLY A 363 1.75 -0.35 -30.74
N PRO A 364 2.31 -0.53 -29.52
CA PRO A 364 3.34 -1.51 -29.20
C PRO A 364 2.78 -2.94 -29.03
N LEU A 365 3.67 -3.93 -28.87
CA LEU A 365 3.27 -5.29 -28.47
C LEU A 365 2.68 -5.28 -27.05
N THR A 366 1.56 -5.96 -26.85
CA THR A 366 0.83 -6.07 -25.59
C THR A 366 0.40 -7.50 -25.27
N VAL A 367 -0.17 -7.74 -24.09
CA VAL A 367 -0.76 -9.03 -23.70
C VAL A 367 -1.82 -9.52 -24.69
N THR A 368 -2.63 -8.61 -25.24
CA THR A 368 -3.63 -8.94 -26.29
C THR A 368 -2.94 -9.44 -27.55
N ASP A 369 -1.84 -8.78 -27.95
CA ASP A 369 -1.03 -9.23 -29.10
C ASP A 369 -0.43 -10.61 -28.85
N ALA A 370 0.01 -10.91 -27.62
CA ALA A 370 0.47 -12.25 -27.26
C ALA A 370 -0.66 -13.30 -27.42
N ASN A 371 -1.88 -13.03 -26.96
CA ASN A 371 -3.00 -13.95 -27.16
C ASN A 371 -3.38 -14.13 -28.64
N VAL A 372 -3.26 -13.08 -29.46
CA VAL A 372 -3.42 -13.19 -30.93
C VAL A 372 -2.31 -14.05 -31.53
N MET A 373 -1.05 -13.83 -31.14
CA MET A 373 0.11 -14.60 -31.60
C MET A 373 -0.04 -16.09 -31.26
N LEU A 374 -0.48 -16.39 -30.04
CA LEU A 374 -0.66 -17.75 -29.54
C LEU A 374 -1.92 -18.44 -30.09
N GLY A 375 -2.78 -17.74 -30.84
CA GLY A 375 -4.04 -18.30 -31.35
C GLY A 375 -5.13 -18.48 -30.29
N LYS A 376 -4.96 -17.89 -29.10
CA LYS A 376 -5.96 -17.88 -28.02
C LYS A 376 -7.07 -16.86 -28.28
N LEU A 377 -6.78 -15.80 -29.04
CA LEU A 377 -7.75 -14.81 -29.50
C LEU A 377 -7.85 -14.84 -31.03
N MET A 378 -9.08 -14.98 -31.55
CA MET A 378 -9.35 -15.21 -32.97
C MET A 378 -9.92 -13.93 -33.64
N PRO A 379 -9.18 -13.28 -34.57
CA PRO A 379 -9.60 -12.03 -35.22
C PRO A 379 -10.97 -12.07 -35.92
N GLU A 380 -11.38 -13.23 -36.44
CA GLU A 380 -12.64 -13.43 -37.16
C GLU A 380 -13.90 -13.39 -36.28
N TYR A 381 -13.73 -13.56 -34.97
CA TYR A 381 -14.83 -13.46 -33.99
C TYR A 381 -14.79 -12.18 -33.16
N PHE A 382 -13.73 -11.39 -33.30
CA PHE A 382 -13.65 -10.07 -32.68
C PHE A 382 -14.48 -9.05 -33.47
N PRO A 383 -15.16 -8.09 -32.83
CA PRO A 383 -15.87 -7.02 -33.52
C PRO A 383 -14.97 -6.26 -34.50
N ALA A 384 -15.49 -5.98 -35.70
CA ALA A 384 -14.78 -5.23 -36.74
C ALA A 384 -14.96 -3.73 -36.48
N ILE A 385 -14.24 -3.19 -35.49
CA ILE A 385 -14.36 -1.80 -35.01
C ILE A 385 -13.04 -1.03 -35.08
N PHE A 386 -12.02 -1.59 -35.73
CA PHE A 386 -10.67 -1.02 -35.79
C PHE A 386 -10.37 -0.35 -37.13
N GLY A 387 -9.21 0.28 -37.22
CA GLY A 387 -8.75 1.01 -38.40
C GLY A 387 -9.41 2.38 -38.55
N PRO A 388 -8.98 3.20 -39.53
CA PRO A 388 -9.43 4.57 -39.69
C PRO A 388 -10.94 4.73 -39.87
N GLU A 389 -11.59 3.74 -40.48
CA GLU A 389 -13.04 3.72 -40.77
C GLU A 389 -13.86 2.89 -39.75
N GLN A 390 -13.23 2.41 -38.66
CA GLN A 390 -13.86 1.59 -37.61
C GLN A 390 -14.65 0.38 -38.12
N ASN A 391 -14.11 -0.32 -39.12
CA ASN A 391 -14.74 -1.47 -39.77
C ASN A 391 -13.78 -2.64 -40.03
N GLU A 392 -12.56 -2.57 -39.52
CA GLU A 392 -11.52 -3.59 -39.68
C GLU A 392 -11.41 -4.49 -38.45
N ARG A 393 -10.85 -5.69 -38.65
CA ARG A 393 -10.56 -6.70 -37.62
C ARG A 393 -9.14 -6.56 -37.09
N LEU A 394 -8.83 -7.29 -36.01
CA LEU A 394 -7.48 -7.37 -35.44
C LEU A 394 -6.42 -7.75 -36.48
N ASP A 395 -5.25 -7.12 -36.43
CA ASP A 395 -4.13 -7.34 -37.35
C ASP A 395 -3.14 -8.39 -36.85
N ALA A 396 -3.42 -9.66 -37.15
CA ALA A 396 -2.54 -10.77 -36.79
C ALA A 396 -1.20 -10.78 -37.55
N GLU A 397 -1.11 -10.16 -38.73
CA GLU A 397 0.14 -10.14 -39.50
C GLU A 397 1.17 -9.19 -38.86
N THR A 398 0.72 -8.02 -38.42
CA THR A 398 1.57 -7.07 -37.68
C THR A 398 2.11 -7.70 -36.40
N VAL A 399 1.26 -8.36 -35.62
CA VAL A 399 1.66 -9.09 -34.39
C VAL A 399 2.77 -10.10 -34.68
N ARG A 400 2.58 -10.95 -35.70
CA ARG A 400 3.53 -12.02 -36.05
C ARG A 400 4.89 -11.47 -36.46
N ARG A 401 4.89 -10.36 -37.23
CA ARG A 401 6.11 -9.66 -37.64
C ARG A 401 6.87 -9.09 -36.43
N LEU A 402 6.17 -8.48 -35.48
CA LEU A 402 6.80 -7.87 -34.31
C LEU A 402 7.40 -8.93 -33.36
N PHE A 403 6.68 -10.01 -33.05
CA PHE A 403 7.24 -11.10 -32.23
C PHE A 403 8.41 -11.83 -32.90
N THR A 404 8.41 -11.92 -34.24
CA THR A 404 9.57 -12.46 -34.98
C THR A 404 10.80 -11.57 -34.75
N GLY A 405 10.64 -10.25 -34.80
CA GLY A 405 11.72 -9.31 -34.50
C GLY A 405 12.29 -9.49 -33.09
N VAL A 406 11.43 -9.65 -32.08
CA VAL A 406 11.86 -9.88 -30.70
C VAL A 406 12.63 -11.21 -30.57
N ALA A 407 12.16 -12.28 -31.20
CA ALA A 407 12.85 -13.57 -31.19
C ALA A 407 14.23 -13.49 -31.87
N ASP A 408 14.32 -12.79 -33.00
CA ASP A 408 15.57 -12.56 -33.73
C ASP A 408 16.58 -11.75 -32.90
N GLU A 409 16.11 -10.75 -32.13
CA GLU A 409 16.95 -9.93 -31.24
C GLU A 409 17.52 -10.72 -30.05
N LEU A 410 16.76 -11.68 -29.50
CA LEU A 410 17.23 -12.55 -28.42
C LEU A 410 18.34 -13.50 -28.88
N GLY A 411 18.24 -14.04 -30.10
CA GLY A 411 19.27 -14.88 -30.72
C GLY A 411 19.55 -16.22 -30.03
N ASP A 412 18.70 -16.66 -29.10
CA ASP A 412 18.87 -17.89 -28.32
C ASP A 412 18.13 -19.12 -28.89
N GLY A 413 17.47 -18.96 -30.03
CA GLY A 413 16.80 -20.02 -30.77
C GLY A 413 15.34 -20.26 -30.42
N ARG A 414 14.76 -19.47 -29.50
CA ARG A 414 13.32 -19.54 -29.18
C ARG A 414 12.45 -19.10 -30.35
N ALA A 415 11.34 -19.81 -30.57
CA ALA A 415 10.34 -19.42 -31.56
C ALA A 415 9.52 -18.19 -31.08
N PRO A 416 8.96 -17.38 -31.99
CA PRO A 416 8.11 -16.25 -31.63
C PRO A 416 6.93 -16.60 -30.71
N GLU A 417 6.36 -17.81 -30.86
CA GLU A 417 5.32 -18.36 -29.98
C GLU A 417 5.83 -18.64 -28.56
N GLU A 418 7.06 -19.10 -28.40
CA GLU A 418 7.67 -19.33 -27.08
C GLU A 418 7.94 -18.01 -26.35
N VAL A 419 8.34 -16.97 -27.10
CA VAL A 419 8.49 -15.61 -26.56
C VAL A 419 7.14 -15.07 -26.09
N ALA A 420 6.09 -15.20 -26.91
CA ALA A 420 4.74 -14.78 -26.54
C ALA A 420 4.19 -15.56 -25.32
N ASP A 421 4.39 -16.88 -25.24
CA ASP A 421 4.01 -17.71 -24.09
C ASP A 421 4.77 -17.28 -22.82
N GLY A 422 6.05 -16.93 -22.95
CA GLY A 422 6.87 -16.38 -21.86
C GLY A 422 6.30 -15.08 -21.28
N PHE A 423 5.87 -14.15 -22.13
CA PHE A 423 5.19 -12.93 -21.68
C PHE A 423 3.85 -13.22 -21.00
N ILE A 424 3.06 -14.17 -21.50
CA ILE A 424 1.83 -14.60 -20.82
C ILE A 424 2.14 -15.16 -19.43
N ARG A 425 3.18 -15.98 -19.26
CA ARG A 425 3.57 -16.50 -17.94
C ARG A 425 3.93 -15.40 -16.95
N ILE A 426 4.61 -14.35 -17.40
CA ILE A 426 4.94 -13.19 -16.56
C ILE A 426 3.68 -12.40 -16.20
N ALA A 427 2.78 -12.17 -17.16
CA ALA A 427 1.49 -11.53 -16.88
C ALA A 427 0.68 -12.34 -15.84
N ILE A 428 0.64 -13.66 -15.97
CA ILE A 428 0.02 -14.58 -15.01
C ILE A 428 0.69 -14.47 -13.64
N ALA A 429 2.02 -14.45 -13.56
CA ALA A 429 2.75 -14.30 -12.30
C ALA A 429 2.37 -13.00 -11.57
N ASN A 430 2.34 -11.87 -12.30
CA ASN A 430 1.93 -10.57 -11.77
C ASN A 430 0.48 -10.59 -11.23
N MET A 431 -0.45 -11.21 -11.97
CA MET A 431 -1.85 -11.36 -11.53
C MET A 431 -2.00 -12.30 -10.32
N VAL A 432 -1.22 -13.39 -10.27
CA VAL A 432 -1.19 -14.34 -9.14
C VAL A 432 -0.67 -13.67 -7.88
N GLU A 433 0.35 -12.83 -7.99
CA GLU A 433 0.88 -12.04 -6.88
C GLU A 433 -0.18 -11.08 -6.32
N ALA A 434 -0.94 -10.42 -7.21
CA ALA A 434 -2.09 -9.60 -6.85
C ALA A 434 -3.11 -10.37 -6.00
N ILE A 435 -3.50 -11.56 -6.48
CA ILE A 435 -4.46 -12.42 -5.80
C ILE A 435 -3.90 -12.88 -4.45
N LYS A 436 -2.63 -13.30 -4.38
CA LYS A 436 -2.00 -13.70 -3.12
C LYS A 436 -2.05 -12.58 -2.09
N LYS A 437 -1.86 -11.31 -2.49
CA LYS A 437 -1.90 -10.13 -1.61
C LYS A 437 -3.23 -9.91 -0.91
N ILE A 438 -4.34 -10.17 -1.59
CA ILE A 438 -5.68 -10.06 -1.00
C ILE A 438 -6.15 -11.37 -0.34
N SER A 439 -5.43 -12.48 -0.51
CA SER A 439 -5.88 -13.80 -0.07
C SER A 439 -4.91 -14.50 0.88
N VAL A 440 -3.87 -15.14 0.36
CA VAL A 440 -2.88 -15.94 1.10
C VAL A 440 -2.14 -15.11 2.14
N GLN A 441 -1.79 -13.86 1.81
CA GLN A 441 -1.13 -12.94 2.75
C GLN A 441 -1.99 -12.65 3.98
N ARG A 442 -3.32 -12.81 3.87
CA ARG A 442 -4.31 -12.63 4.94
C ARG A 442 -4.71 -13.94 5.63
N GLY A 443 -4.09 -15.05 5.25
CA GLY A 443 -4.30 -16.37 5.89
C GLY A 443 -5.39 -17.22 5.25
N TYR A 444 -5.90 -16.86 4.07
CA TYR A 444 -6.92 -17.65 3.37
C TYR A 444 -6.32 -18.80 2.55
N ASP A 445 -6.93 -19.98 2.64
CA ASP A 445 -6.66 -21.14 1.78
C ASP A 445 -7.47 -21.04 0.49
N VAL A 446 -6.89 -20.41 -0.54
CA VAL A 446 -7.55 -20.16 -1.83
C VAL A 446 -7.95 -21.43 -2.59
N THR A 447 -7.37 -22.59 -2.26
CA THR A 447 -7.71 -23.85 -2.96
C THR A 447 -9.15 -24.31 -2.72
N ARG A 448 -9.81 -23.73 -1.69
CA ARG A 448 -11.21 -23.97 -1.34
C ARG A 448 -12.19 -22.99 -1.99
N TYR A 449 -11.68 -22.02 -2.73
CA TYR A 449 -12.47 -20.96 -3.35
C TYR A 449 -12.70 -21.29 -4.83
N ALA A 450 -13.73 -20.68 -5.43
CA ALA A 450 -13.84 -20.59 -6.89
C ALA A 450 -13.23 -19.27 -7.36
N LEU A 451 -12.53 -19.29 -8.50
CA LEU A 451 -12.07 -18.08 -9.17
C LEU A 451 -13.24 -17.52 -9.98
N ASN A 452 -13.87 -16.46 -9.49
CA ASN A 452 -14.95 -15.78 -10.21
C ASN A 452 -14.33 -14.78 -11.19
N CYS A 453 -14.35 -15.16 -12.46
CA CYS A 453 -13.63 -14.52 -13.54
C CYS A 453 -14.57 -13.64 -14.35
N PHE A 454 -14.16 -12.38 -14.55
CA PHE A 454 -14.91 -11.39 -15.30
C PHE A 454 -14.00 -10.36 -15.97
N GLY A 455 -14.60 -9.40 -16.66
CA GLY A 455 -13.88 -8.49 -17.55
C GLY A 455 -13.62 -9.11 -18.92
N GLY A 456 -13.45 -8.28 -19.95
CA GLY A 456 -13.39 -8.73 -21.34
C GLY A 456 -12.18 -9.62 -21.68
N ALA A 457 -11.13 -9.59 -20.86
CA ALA A 457 -9.93 -10.42 -21.02
C ALA A 457 -9.81 -11.53 -19.96
N GLY A 458 -10.66 -11.57 -18.93
CA GLY A 458 -10.54 -12.52 -17.83
C GLY A 458 -10.56 -13.98 -18.29
N GLY A 459 -11.56 -14.34 -19.11
CA GLY A 459 -11.74 -15.70 -19.62
C GLY A 459 -10.54 -16.23 -20.44
N GLN A 460 -9.68 -15.36 -20.94
CA GLN A 460 -8.49 -15.72 -21.73
C GLN A 460 -7.36 -16.29 -20.84
N HIS A 461 -7.35 -15.93 -19.55
CA HIS A 461 -6.26 -16.24 -18.62
C HIS A 461 -6.70 -17.08 -17.41
N ALA A 462 -8.00 -17.23 -17.18
CA ALA A 462 -8.58 -17.83 -15.98
C ALA A 462 -7.99 -19.20 -15.60
N CYS A 463 -7.87 -20.12 -16.57
CA CYS A 463 -7.32 -21.46 -16.32
C CYS A 463 -5.88 -21.41 -15.80
N LEU A 464 -5.02 -20.60 -16.42
CA LEU A 464 -3.61 -20.49 -16.05
C LEU A 464 -3.42 -19.82 -14.68
N VAL A 465 -4.23 -18.79 -14.38
CA VAL A 465 -4.26 -18.15 -13.04
C VAL A 465 -4.72 -19.14 -11.97
N ALA A 466 -5.81 -19.88 -12.23
CA ALA A 466 -6.33 -20.87 -11.29
C ALA A 466 -5.33 -22.01 -11.04
N ASP A 467 -4.68 -22.53 -12.10
CA ASP A 467 -3.65 -23.56 -11.99
C ASP A 467 -2.46 -23.07 -11.14
N ALA A 468 -1.97 -21.84 -11.36
CA ALA A 468 -0.88 -21.25 -10.59
C ALA A 468 -1.21 -21.02 -9.10
N LEU A 469 -2.50 -20.86 -8.77
CA LEU A 469 -3.02 -20.73 -7.41
C LEU A 469 -3.47 -22.08 -6.78
N GLY A 470 -3.42 -23.17 -7.54
CA GLY A 470 -3.92 -24.48 -7.11
C GLY A 470 -5.45 -24.54 -6.91
N MET A 471 -6.20 -23.63 -7.55
CA MET A 471 -7.65 -23.58 -7.50
C MET A 471 -8.25 -24.60 -8.48
N LYS A 472 -9.41 -25.18 -8.13
CA LYS A 472 -10.02 -26.28 -8.90
C LYS A 472 -11.30 -25.90 -9.63
N ASN A 473 -11.85 -24.73 -9.30
CA ASN A 473 -13.13 -24.26 -9.82
C ASN A 473 -12.97 -22.83 -10.34
N ILE A 474 -13.52 -22.57 -11.52
CA ILE A 474 -13.64 -21.22 -12.10
C ILE A 474 -15.11 -21.00 -12.41
N LEU A 475 -15.61 -19.81 -12.09
CA LEU A 475 -16.96 -19.38 -12.39
C LEU A 475 -16.91 -18.22 -13.39
N LEU A 476 -17.70 -18.33 -14.46
CA LEU A 476 -17.95 -17.26 -15.43
C LEU A 476 -19.47 -17.12 -15.60
N HIS A 477 -20.00 -15.99 -15.15
CA HIS A 477 -21.40 -15.63 -15.34
C HIS A 477 -21.68 -15.22 -16.81
N PRO A 478 -22.88 -15.39 -17.40
CA PRO A 478 -23.20 -14.96 -18.77
C PRO A 478 -22.89 -13.48 -19.06
N MET A 479 -23.03 -12.64 -18.03
CA MET A 479 -22.70 -11.21 -18.08
C MET A 479 -21.29 -10.91 -17.56
N SER A 480 -20.37 -11.87 -17.52
CA SER A 480 -19.02 -11.65 -16.96
C SER A 480 -18.22 -10.58 -17.72
N GLY A 481 -18.49 -10.34 -19.01
CA GLY A 481 -17.95 -9.19 -19.73
C GLY A 481 -18.52 -7.81 -19.33
N LEU A 482 -19.59 -7.78 -18.52
CA LEU A 482 -20.30 -6.60 -18.00
C LEU A 482 -20.65 -6.76 -16.50
N LEU A 483 -19.89 -7.56 -15.75
CA LEU A 483 -20.30 -8.02 -14.42
C LEU A 483 -20.41 -6.87 -13.43
N SER A 484 -19.59 -5.84 -13.57
CA SER A 484 -19.62 -4.64 -12.73
C SER A 484 -20.96 -3.91 -12.85
N ALA A 485 -21.47 -3.73 -14.06
CA ALA A 485 -22.80 -3.17 -14.30
C ALA A 485 -23.90 -4.07 -13.71
N TYR A 486 -23.79 -5.40 -13.91
CA TYR A 486 -24.74 -6.35 -13.33
C TYR A 486 -24.76 -6.30 -11.79
N GLY A 487 -23.59 -6.24 -11.16
CA GLY A 487 -23.45 -6.14 -9.71
C GLY A 487 -24.00 -4.85 -9.14
N MET A 488 -23.94 -3.73 -9.87
CA MET A 488 -24.67 -2.50 -9.51
C MET A 488 -26.17 -2.73 -9.46
N GLY A 489 -26.71 -3.51 -10.41
CA GLY A 489 -28.09 -3.97 -10.41
C GLY A 489 -28.49 -4.71 -9.13
N LEU A 490 -27.59 -5.54 -8.60
CA LEU A 490 -27.81 -6.35 -7.40
C LEU A 490 -27.49 -5.64 -6.08
N ALA A 491 -26.89 -4.45 -6.13
CA ALA A 491 -26.41 -3.76 -4.95
C ALA A 491 -27.54 -3.25 -4.05
N ASP A 492 -27.27 -3.27 -2.75
CA ASP A 492 -28.14 -2.69 -1.73
C ASP A 492 -27.90 -1.18 -1.63
N ILE A 493 -28.93 -0.44 -1.19
CA ILE A 493 -28.76 0.94 -0.75
C ILE A 493 -28.30 0.90 0.70
N ARG A 494 -27.28 1.68 1.01
CA ARG A 494 -26.64 1.66 2.33
C ARG A 494 -26.47 3.06 2.88
N ALA A 495 -26.69 3.19 4.18
CA ALA A 495 -26.23 4.34 4.95
C ALA A 495 -25.38 3.83 6.10
N THR A 496 -24.19 4.40 6.24
CA THR A 496 -23.27 4.10 7.33
C THR A 496 -22.99 5.39 8.09
N ARG A 497 -22.93 5.29 9.42
CA ARG A 497 -22.48 6.35 10.31
C ARG A 497 -21.52 5.79 11.33
N GLN A 498 -20.50 6.56 11.63
CA GLN A 498 -19.48 6.18 12.60
C GLN A 498 -19.11 7.38 13.46
N LYS A 499 -18.88 7.13 14.75
CA LYS A 499 -18.46 8.16 15.71
C LYS A 499 -17.55 7.57 16.77
N ALA A 500 -16.51 8.30 17.16
CA ALA A 500 -15.59 7.89 18.21
C ALA A 500 -16.31 7.79 19.57
N LEU A 501 -15.95 6.79 20.37
CA LEU A 501 -16.42 6.61 21.75
C LEU A 501 -15.25 6.60 22.74
N ASP A 502 -14.13 5.95 22.38
CA ASP A 502 -12.90 5.82 23.16
C ASP A 502 -13.13 5.54 24.66
N ALA A 503 -13.75 4.40 24.95
CA ALA A 503 -14.12 4.00 26.30
C ALA A 503 -13.71 2.55 26.61
N ALA A 504 -13.32 2.27 27.86
CA ALA A 504 -12.95 0.92 28.29
C ALA A 504 -14.13 -0.05 28.12
N LEU A 505 -13.85 -1.28 27.69
CA LEU A 505 -14.85 -2.34 27.53
C LEU A 505 -15.19 -2.96 28.90
N GLU A 506 -15.94 -2.20 29.69
CA GLU A 506 -16.51 -2.57 30.97
C GLU A 506 -18.04 -2.54 30.89
N GLN A 507 -18.74 -3.08 31.88
CA GLN A 507 -20.20 -3.23 31.78
C GLN A 507 -20.95 -1.88 31.72
N ASP A 508 -20.36 -0.81 32.24
CA ASP A 508 -20.91 0.55 32.19
C ASP A 508 -20.86 1.17 30.79
N VAL A 509 -19.95 0.74 29.90
CA VAL A 509 -19.84 1.23 28.52
C VAL A 509 -21.01 0.83 27.63
N VAL A 510 -21.73 -0.22 28.01
CA VAL A 510 -22.85 -0.77 27.24
C VAL A 510 -23.95 0.28 27.05
N ALA A 511 -24.28 1.07 28.07
CA ALA A 511 -25.29 2.12 27.96
C ALA A 511 -24.89 3.29 27.03
N PRO A 512 -23.66 3.85 27.13
CA PRO A 512 -23.11 4.77 26.12
C PRO A 512 -23.10 4.20 24.71
N LEU A 513 -22.67 2.94 24.52
CA LEU A 513 -22.67 2.24 23.23
C LEU A 513 -24.08 2.21 22.61
N HIS A 514 -25.11 1.83 23.39
CA HIS A 514 -26.49 1.82 22.89
C HIS A 514 -27.03 3.22 22.61
N THR A 515 -26.71 4.21 23.46
CA THR A 515 -27.17 5.59 23.27
C THR A 515 -26.64 6.15 21.96
N LEU A 516 -25.34 5.99 21.73
CA LEU A 516 -24.68 6.40 20.50
C LEU A 516 -25.19 5.58 19.30
N GLY A 517 -25.30 4.25 19.45
CA GLY A 517 -25.86 3.38 18.41
C GLY A 517 -27.30 3.76 18.01
N ALA A 518 -28.15 4.17 18.96
CA ALA A 518 -29.51 4.61 18.68
C ALA A 518 -29.55 5.99 17.99
N GLU A 519 -28.63 6.90 18.33
CA GLU A 519 -28.43 8.17 17.61
C GLU A 519 -28.09 7.89 16.14
N LEU A 520 -27.01 7.13 15.89
CA LEU A 520 -26.53 6.82 14.54
C LEU A 520 -27.56 6.00 13.73
N LYS A 521 -28.32 5.10 14.38
CA LYS A 521 -29.40 4.35 13.73
C LYS A 521 -30.51 5.26 13.20
N ARG A 522 -30.91 6.29 13.97
CA ARG A 522 -31.95 7.23 13.52
C ARG A 522 -31.49 8.00 12.29
N GLU A 523 -30.22 8.40 12.25
CA GLU A 523 -29.63 9.06 11.08
C GLU A 523 -29.63 8.14 9.85
N CYS A 524 -29.14 6.90 9.99
CA CYS A 524 -29.10 5.94 8.87
C CYS A 524 -30.50 5.59 8.35
N LEU A 525 -31.51 5.47 9.23
CA LEU A 525 -32.89 5.21 8.82
C LEU A 525 -33.51 6.42 8.10
N ALA A 526 -33.21 7.63 8.55
CA ALA A 526 -33.66 8.85 7.87
C ALA A 526 -33.09 8.95 6.45
N ASP A 527 -31.81 8.61 6.26
CA ASP A 527 -31.16 8.56 4.94
C ASP A 527 -31.84 7.56 3.99
N LEU A 528 -32.15 6.34 4.44
CA LEU A 528 -32.82 5.35 3.61
C LEU A 528 -34.26 5.73 3.30
N ALA A 529 -34.97 6.34 4.26
CA ALA A 529 -36.32 6.84 4.06
C ALA A 529 -36.36 7.97 3.02
N ALA A 530 -35.37 8.88 3.05
CA ALA A 530 -35.21 9.94 2.04
C ALA A 530 -34.99 9.38 0.63
N GLN A 531 -34.42 8.17 0.53
CA GLN A 531 -34.21 7.44 -0.73
C GLN A 531 -35.40 6.54 -1.13
N GLY A 532 -36.53 6.65 -0.43
CA GLY A 532 -37.76 5.91 -0.75
C GLY A 532 -37.78 4.46 -0.23
N ILE A 533 -36.88 4.08 0.66
CA ILE A 533 -36.84 2.73 1.25
C ILE A 533 -37.61 2.73 2.57
N ALA A 534 -38.68 1.93 2.61
CA ALA A 534 -39.49 1.76 3.82
C ALA A 534 -38.69 1.03 4.91
N GLU A 535 -38.81 1.47 6.16
CA GLU A 535 -38.13 0.87 7.33
C GLU A 535 -38.40 -0.63 7.48
N ALA A 536 -39.60 -1.12 7.12
CA ALA A 536 -39.91 -2.55 7.16
C ALA A 536 -39.09 -3.40 6.15
N LYS A 537 -38.42 -2.76 5.19
CA LYS A 537 -37.53 -3.37 4.19
C LYS A 537 -36.05 -3.09 4.47
N THR A 538 -35.72 -2.59 5.66
CA THR A 538 -34.34 -2.31 6.06
C THR A 538 -33.85 -3.30 7.10
N HIS A 539 -32.54 -3.49 7.14
CA HIS A 539 -31.85 -4.18 8.21
C HIS A 539 -30.74 -3.28 8.75
N THR A 540 -30.59 -3.20 10.07
CA THR A 540 -29.59 -2.34 10.71
C THR A 540 -28.63 -3.17 11.54
N TYR A 541 -27.34 -3.00 11.28
CA TYR A 541 -26.23 -3.59 12.03
C TYR A 541 -25.61 -2.52 12.94
N LEU A 542 -25.23 -2.92 14.14
CA LEU A 542 -24.43 -2.10 15.07
C LEU A 542 -23.12 -2.83 15.30
N ARG A 543 -22.00 -2.10 15.19
CA ARG A 543 -20.66 -2.65 15.42
C ARG A 543 -19.91 -1.78 16.42
N ALA A 544 -19.30 -2.42 17.41
CA ALA A 544 -18.32 -1.81 18.29
C ALA A 544 -16.93 -2.07 17.70
N HIS A 545 -16.16 -1.01 17.46
CA HIS A 545 -14.79 -1.10 16.99
C HIS A 545 -13.88 -1.28 18.21
N ILE A 546 -13.46 -2.52 18.49
CA ILE A 546 -12.77 -2.89 19.73
C ILE A 546 -11.27 -3.10 19.47
N ARG A 547 -10.43 -2.68 20.42
CA ARG A 547 -8.98 -2.88 20.41
C ARG A 547 -8.45 -3.20 21.81
N TYR A 548 -7.26 -3.79 21.92
CA TYR A 548 -6.54 -3.80 23.19
C TYR A 548 -6.13 -2.37 23.57
N ALA A 549 -6.28 -2.02 24.85
CA ALA A 549 -5.81 -0.74 25.38
C ALA A 549 -4.32 -0.55 25.04
N GLY A 550 -3.96 0.67 24.63
CA GLY A 550 -2.61 1.00 24.18
C GLY A 550 -2.23 0.52 22.76
N THR A 551 -3.11 -0.21 22.06
CA THR A 551 -2.89 -0.67 20.68
C THR A 551 -3.86 0.00 19.70
N ASP A 552 -3.49 0.12 18.42
CA ASP A 552 -4.38 0.62 17.33
C ASP A 552 -5.04 -0.49 16.47
N THR A 553 -4.93 -1.76 16.87
CA THR A 553 -5.50 -2.86 16.05
C THR A 553 -6.97 -2.99 16.40
N ILE A 554 -7.80 -2.41 15.56
CA ILE A 554 -9.25 -2.40 15.71
C ILE A 554 -9.84 -3.62 15.01
N ILE A 555 -10.72 -4.32 15.72
CA ILE A 555 -11.57 -5.38 15.18
C ILE A 555 -13.02 -4.93 15.36
N PRO A 556 -13.81 -4.84 14.27
CA PRO A 556 -15.24 -4.61 14.39
C PRO A 556 -15.90 -5.86 14.97
N VAL A 557 -16.67 -5.67 16.04
CA VAL A 557 -17.45 -6.72 16.73
C VAL A 557 -18.91 -6.34 16.64
N GLU A 558 -19.75 -7.26 16.16
CA GLU A 558 -21.19 -7.01 16.09
C GLU A 558 -21.77 -6.83 17.50
N ALA A 559 -22.63 -5.83 17.68
CA ALA A 559 -23.27 -5.52 18.95
C ALA A 559 -24.80 -5.48 18.79
N GLY A 560 -25.52 -5.91 19.82
CA GLY A 560 -26.97 -5.88 19.87
C GLY A 560 -27.51 -4.48 20.15
N PHE A 561 -28.74 -4.21 19.70
CA PHE A 561 -29.50 -3.02 20.10
C PHE A 561 -30.31 -3.23 21.40
N ASP A 562 -30.32 -4.46 21.93
CA ASP A 562 -31.15 -4.84 23.08
C ASP A 562 -30.41 -4.73 24.43
N ALA A 563 -31.19 -4.68 25.51
CA ALA A 563 -30.68 -4.53 26.87
C ALA A 563 -29.97 -5.79 27.44
N GLY A 564 -29.90 -6.89 26.68
CA GLY A 564 -29.20 -8.11 27.04
C GLY A 564 -27.72 -8.13 26.64
N GLU A 565 -27.25 -7.10 25.93
CA GLU A 565 -25.85 -6.94 25.54
C GLU A 565 -24.93 -6.81 26.78
N THR A 566 -23.76 -7.44 26.73
CA THR A 566 -22.79 -7.42 27.84
C THR A 566 -21.38 -7.22 27.36
N ALA A 567 -20.56 -6.54 28.17
CA ALA A 567 -19.13 -6.37 27.87
C ALA A 567 -18.41 -7.72 27.74
N ALA A 568 -18.87 -8.75 28.47
CA ALA A 568 -18.31 -10.11 28.41
C ALA A 568 -18.53 -10.78 27.04
N ARG A 569 -19.70 -10.59 26.41
CA ARG A 569 -19.99 -11.14 25.08
C ARG A 569 -19.11 -10.48 24.01
N LEU A 570 -19.07 -9.14 24.01
CA LEU A 570 -18.22 -8.35 23.11
C LEU A 570 -16.74 -8.73 23.23
N ARG A 571 -16.24 -8.92 24.46
CA ARG A 571 -14.89 -9.41 24.72
C ARG A 571 -14.65 -10.79 24.10
N GLY A 572 -15.52 -11.76 24.38
CA GLY A 572 -15.33 -13.13 23.87
C GLY A 572 -15.32 -13.21 22.35
N GLU A 573 -16.13 -12.40 21.68
CA GLU A 573 -16.14 -12.30 20.21
C GLU A 573 -14.88 -11.59 19.68
N PHE A 574 -14.47 -10.48 20.30
CA PHE A 574 -13.20 -9.82 19.98
C PHE A 574 -12.02 -10.80 20.08
N GLU A 575 -11.91 -11.55 21.18
CA GLU A 575 -10.80 -12.48 21.42
C GLU A 575 -10.79 -13.64 20.40
N MET A 576 -11.97 -14.14 20.02
CA MET A 576 -12.10 -15.14 18.96
C MET A 576 -11.60 -14.62 17.62
N LEU A 577 -12.05 -13.42 17.22
CA LEU A 577 -11.66 -12.77 15.96
C LEU A 577 -10.16 -12.41 15.97
N HIS A 578 -9.66 -11.91 17.09
CA HIS A 578 -8.24 -11.60 17.28
C HIS A 578 -7.37 -12.85 17.16
N LYS A 579 -7.75 -13.96 17.80
CA LYS A 579 -7.03 -15.24 17.70
C LYS A 579 -7.04 -15.80 16.29
N ARG A 580 -8.18 -15.69 15.58
CA ARG A 580 -8.29 -16.13 14.18
C ARG A 580 -7.38 -15.30 13.26
N ARG A 581 -7.28 -14.00 13.49
CA ARG A 581 -6.51 -13.07 12.64
C ARG A 581 -5.01 -13.06 12.95
N PHE A 582 -4.63 -13.20 14.22
CA PHE A 582 -3.25 -13.00 14.68
C PHE A 582 -2.63 -14.21 15.39
N GLY A 583 -3.41 -15.27 15.64
CA GLY A 583 -2.92 -16.52 16.25
C GLY A 583 -2.88 -16.54 17.78
N PHE A 584 -3.16 -15.41 18.46
CA PHE A 584 -3.10 -15.31 19.92
C PHE A 584 -4.18 -14.38 20.51
N VAL A 585 -4.32 -14.42 21.84
CA VAL A 585 -5.14 -13.51 22.67
C VAL A 585 -4.26 -13.04 23.82
N ASP A 586 -4.35 -11.76 24.19
CA ASP A 586 -3.71 -11.21 25.39
C ASP A 586 -4.75 -11.12 26.53
N GLU A 587 -4.77 -12.14 27.38
CA GLU A 587 -5.71 -12.22 28.51
C GLU A 587 -5.43 -11.17 29.62
N THR A 588 -4.26 -10.51 29.57
CA THR A 588 -3.83 -9.59 30.63
C THR A 588 -4.26 -8.14 30.39
N LYS A 589 -4.78 -7.82 29.19
CA LYS A 589 -5.07 -6.44 28.79
C LYS A 589 -6.55 -6.07 28.83
N ALA A 590 -6.78 -4.82 29.21
CA ALA A 590 -8.06 -4.15 29.04
C ALA A 590 -8.36 -3.97 27.54
N LEU A 591 -9.64 -3.99 27.20
CA LEU A 591 -10.15 -3.71 25.86
C LEU A 591 -10.78 -2.31 25.86
N VAL A 592 -10.78 -1.64 24.72
CA VAL A 592 -11.36 -0.30 24.52
C VAL A 592 -12.26 -0.35 23.28
N ILE A 593 -13.45 0.26 23.38
CA ILE A 593 -14.29 0.58 22.23
C ILE A 593 -13.82 1.93 21.69
N ASP A 594 -13.14 1.90 20.54
CA ASP A 594 -12.58 3.07 19.88
C ASP A 594 -13.69 3.91 19.23
N ALA A 595 -14.58 3.25 18.50
CA ALA A 595 -15.68 3.86 17.77
C ALA A 595 -16.93 2.96 17.74
N VAL A 596 -18.06 3.59 17.43
CA VAL A 596 -19.33 2.90 17.17
C VAL A 596 -19.71 3.14 15.72
N GLU A 597 -20.07 2.08 15.01
CA GLU A 597 -20.54 2.11 13.63
C GLU A 597 -21.97 1.56 13.57
N VAL A 598 -22.83 2.25 12.83
CA VAL A 598 -24.15 1.74 12.45
C VAL A 598 -24.23 1.71 10.93
N GLU A 599 -24.68 0.59 10.38
CA GLU A 599 -24.94 0.39 8.96
C GLU A 599 -26.40 -0.04 8.80
N THR A 600 -27.18 0.72 8.03
CA THR A 600 -28.52 0.31 7.61
C THR A 600 -28.51 0.01 6.11
N VAL A 601 -29.03 -1.16 5.73
CA VAL A 601 -29.11 -1.65 4.35
C VAL A 601 -30.57 -1.89 3.95
N GLY A 602 -30.91 -1.66 2.69
CA GLY A 602 -32.25 -1.96 2.15
C GLY A 602 -32.38 -1.65 0.66
N GLY A 603 -33.52 -2.02 0.07
CA GLY A 603 -33.83 -1.69 -1.33
C GLY A 603 -32.92 -2.33 -2.39
N GLY A 604 -32.25 -3.45 -2.04
CA GLY A 604 -31.51 -4.28 -3.00
C GLY A 604 -32.38 -4.77 -4.16
N GLY A 605 -31.76 -4.99 -5.32
CA GLY A 605 -32.43 -5.53 -6.49
C GLY A 605 -32.76 -7.00 -6.31
N ASP A 606 -33.92 -7.46 -6.80
CA ASP A 606 -34.22 -8.89 -6.89
C ASP A 606 -33.25 -9.56 -7.88
N ASP A 607 -32.79 -10.77 -7.55
CA ASP A 607 -31.97 -11.59 -8.45
C ASP A 607 -32.77 -11.90 -9.74
N PRO A 608 -32.33 -11.42 -10.91
CA PRO A 608 -33.05 -11.63 -12.17
C PRO A 608 -32.81 -13.03 -12.77
N GLU A 609 -31.94 -13.86 -12.18
CA GLU A 609 -31.62 -15.17 -12.74
C GLU A 609 -32.84 -16.09 -12.81
N THR A 610 -32.97 -16.79 -13.94
CA THR A 610 -34.06 -17.75 -14.17
C THR A 610 -33.45 -19.12 -14.42
N THR A 611 -33.90 -20.13 -13.67
CA THR A 611 -33.45 -21.51 -13.86
C THR A 611 -34.00 -22.07 -15.17
N LEU A 612 -33.10 -22.46 -16.07
CA LEU A 612 -33.39 -23.14 -17.33
C LEU A 612 -33.53 -24.65 -17.11
N ALA A 613 -34.25 -25.33 -18.00
CA ALA A 613 -34.35 -26.79 -17.97
C ALA A 613 -33.01 -27.41 -18.38
N ALA A 614 -32.38 -28.15 -17.46
CA ALA A 614 -31.15 -28.87 -17.74
C ALA A 614 -31.39 -30.04 -18.70
N SER A 615 -30.56 -30.14 -19.73
CA SER A 615 -30.46 -31.33 -20.60
C SER A 615 -29.64 -32.43 -19.92
N THR A 616 -29.55 -33.60 -20.55
CA THR A 616 -28.60 -34.64 -20.14
C THR A 616 -27.17 -34.14 -20.27
N SER A 617 -26.31 -34.43 -19.29
CA SER A 617 -24.91 -34.02 -19.35
C SER A 617 -24.19 -34.74 -20.49
N GLU A 618 -23.90 -34.00 -21.57
CA GLU A 618 -23.34 -34.51 -22.82
C GLU A 618 -22.18 -33.61 -23.29
N GLU A 619 -21.13 -34.25 -23.81
CA GLU A 619 -19.98 -33.55 -24.39
C GLU A 619 -20.35 -32.96 -25.76
N VAL A 620 -20.08 -31.66 -25.94
CA VAL A 620 -20.45 -30.97 -27.18
C VAL A 620 -19.53 -31.40 -28.32
N THR A 621 -20.14 -31.78 -29.45
CA THR A 621 -19.38 -32.08 -30.67
C THR A 621 -19.05 -30.78 -31.40
N ALA A 622 -17.80 -30.36 -31.35
CA ALA A 622 -17.35 -29.13 -32.01
C ALA A 622 -17.43 -29.24 -33.54
N THR A 623 -18.10 -28.28 -34.17
CA THR A 623 -18.18 -28.19 -35.64
C THR A 623 -16.96 -27.49 -36.24
N ARG A 624 -16.17 -26.81 -35.40
CA ARG A 624 -14.98 -26.02 -35.79
C ARG A 624 -13.80 -26.38 -34.89
N ARG A 625 -12.59 -26.31 -35.46
CA ARG A 625 -11.33 -26.56 -34.75
C ARG A 625 -10.29 -25.53 -35.15
N THR A 626 -9.37 -25.25 -34.22
CA THR A 626 -8.21 -24.38 -34.41
C THR A 626 -7.00 -24.98 -33.68
N ARG A 627 -5.88 -24.26 -33.69
CA ARG A 627 -4.72 -24.54 -32.83
C ARG A 627 -4.35 -23.30 -32.02
N PHE A 628 -4.02 -23.49 -30.75
CA PHE A 628 -3.37 -22.46 -29.94
C PHE A 628 -2.10 -23.00 -29.28
N PHE A 629 -1.15 -22.11 -28.99
CA PHE A 629 0.08 -22.42 -28.27
C PHE A 629 -0.10 -22.07 -26.80
N SER A 630 0.24 -22.99 -25.91
CA SER A 630 0.15 -22.79 -24.46
C SER A 630 1.06 -23.77 -23.74
N GLN A 631 1.79 -23.29 -22.73
CA GLN A 631 2.69 -24.11 -21.93
C GLN A 631 3.76 -24.81 -22.79
N GLY A 632 4.36 -24.07 -23.73
CA GLY A 632 5.48 -24.54 -24.55
C GLY A 632 5.12 -25.50 -25.69
N LYS A 633 3.83 -25.72 -26.00
CA LYS A 633 3.42 -26.59 -27.12
C LYS A 633 2.12 -26.13 -27.79
N PHE A 634 1.91 -26.57 -29.02
CA PHE A 634 0.64 -26.41 -29.72
C PHE A 634 -0.39 -27.46 -29.29
N HIS A 635 -1.64 -27.02 -29.17
CA HIS A 635 -2.80 -27.85 -28.85
C HIS A 635 -3.85 -27.73 -29.95
N ASP A 636 -4.43 -28.87 -30.37
CA ASP A 636 -5.60 -28.88 -31.26
C ASP A 636 -6.87 -28.60 -30.45
N ALA A 637 -7.51 -27.47 -30.70
CA ALA A 637 -8.59 -26.96 -29.87
C ALA A 637 -9.94 -26.97 -30.58
N ALA A 638 -11.00 -27.32 -29.85
CA ALA A 638 -12.38 -27.08 -30.29
C ALA A 638 -12.71 -25.57 -30.26
N VAL A 639 -13.53 -25.10 -31.22
CA VAL A 639 -14.09 -23.75 -31.19
C VAL A 639 -15.61 -23.88 -31.12
N ILE A 640 -16.21 -23.36 -30.05
CA ILE A 640 -17.64 -23.46 -29.77
C ILE A 640 -18.21 -22.06 -29.60
N LEU A 641 -19.32 -21.79 -30.29
CA LEU A 641 -20.05 -20.54 -30.09
C LEU A 641 -20.98 -20.70 -28.88
N ARG A 642 -21.14 -19.64 -28.09
CA ARG A 642 -22.01 -19.64 -26.91
C ARG A 642 -23.42 -20.16 -27.20
N ASP A 643 -24.01 -19.74 -28.31
CA ASP A 643 -25.38 -20.10 -28.74
C ASP A 643 -25.53 -21.58 -29.14
N GLU A 644 -24.42 -22.34 -29.26
CA GLU A 644 -24.41 -23.77 -29.53
C GLU A 644 -24.47 -24.60 -28.23
N LEU A 645 -24.38 -23.97 -27.05
CA LEU A 645 -24.45 -24.63 -25.75
C LEU A 645 -25.88 -24.66 -25.20
N ALA A 646 -26.22 -25.75 -24.51
CA ALA A 646 -27.45 -25.88 -23.73
C ALA A 646 -27.10 -26.27 -22.28
N PRO A 647 -27.92 -25.89 -21.28
CA PRO A 647 -27.70 -26.29 -19.89
C PRO A 647 -27.45 -27.79 -19.73
N GLY A 648 -26.38 -28.17 -19.05
CA GLY A 648 -25.87 -29.54 -18.88
C GLY A 648 -24.70 -29.91 -19.81
N HIS A 649 -24.50 -29.18 -20.90
CA HIS A 649 -23.43 -29.45 -21.87
C HIS A 649 -22.03 -29.32 -21.25
N LEU A 650 -21.13 -30.22 -21.65
CA LEU A 650 -19.73 -30.27 -21.24
C LEU A 650 -18.80 -29.91 -22.41
N VAL A 651 -17.72 -29.19 -22.10
CA VAL A 651 -16.65 -28.84 -23.05
C VAL A 651 -15.29 -29.09 -22.42
N SER A 652 -14.60 -30.13 -22.89
CA SER A 652 -13.26 -30.49 -22.42
C SER A 652 -12.18 -29.70 -23.15
N GLY A 653 -11.23 -29.15 -22.41
CA GLY A 653 -10.04 -28.51 -22.96
C GLY A 653 -9.09 -29.53 -23.60
N PRO A 654 -8.29 -29.15 -24.61
CA PRO A 654 -8.13 -27.79 -25.17
C PRO A 654 -9.34 -27.30 -25.99
N ALA A 655 -9.89 -26.14 -25.65
CA ALA A 655 -11.04 -25.56 -26.34
C ALA A 655 -11.14 -24.03 -26.16
N ILE A 656 -11.89 -23.37 -27.04
CA ILE A 656 -12.22 -21.94 -26.97
C ILE A 656 -13.74 -21.80 -27.08
N ILE A 657 -14.36 -21.16 -26.08
CA ILE A 657 -15.76 -20.73 -26.14
C ILE A 657 -15.79 -19.25 -26.52
N ILE A 658 -16.47 -18.94 -27.61
CA ILE A 658 -16.66 -17.57 -28.10
C ILE A 658 -18.01 -17.07 -27.61
N GLU A 659 -17.99 -16.02 -26.80
CA GLU A 659 -19.18 -15.30 -26.36
C GLU A 659 -19.28 -13.93 -27.05
N GLN A 660 -20.44 -13.28 -26.92
CA GLN A 660 -20.66 -11.97 -27.54
C GLN A 660 -19.69 -10.90 -27.01
N ASN A 661 -19.32 -10.97 -25.73
CA ASN A 661 -18.56 -9.93 -25.03
C ASN A 661 -17.21 -10.40 -24.47
N GLN A 662 -16.83 -11.67 -24.66
CA GLN A 662 -15.55 -12.22 -24.21
C GLN A 662 -15.16 -13.49 -24.96
N THR A 663 -13.94 -13.95 -24.74
CA THR A 663 -13.42 -15.25 -25.19
C THR A 663 -12.93 -16.04 -23.99
N VAL A 664 -13.43 -17.27 -23.82
CA VAL A 664 -13.04 -18.17 -22.73
C VAL A 664 -12.13 -19.26 -23.27
N VAL A 665 -10.89 -19.31 -22.77
CA VAL A 665 -9.90 -20.32 -23.13
C VAL A 665 -9.93 -21.44 -22.09
N ILE A 666 -10.21 -22.66 -22.54
CA ILE A 666 -10.19 -23.87 -21.72
C ILE A 666 -8.88 -24.60 -21.98
N GLU A 667 -7.94 -24.48 -21.05
CA GLU A 667 -6.63 -25.13 -21.12
C GLU A 667 -6.75 -26.66 -20.98
N ASP A 668 -5.72 -27.41 -21.38
CA ASP A 668 -5.72 -28.86 -21.28
C ASP A 668 -5.98 -29.35 -19.84
N GLY A 669 -6.95 -30.27 -19.71
CA GLY A 669 -7.33 -30.89 -18.44
C GLY A 669 -8.31 -30.08 -17.59
N TRP A 670 -8.79 -28.94 -18.08
CA TRP A 670 -10.00 -28.30 -17.61
C TRP A 670 -11.22 -28.79 -18.41
N GLN A 671 -12.40 -28.77 -17.79
CA GLN A 671 -13.67 -29.04 -18.46
C GLN A 671 -14.69 -27.98 -18.01
N ALA A 672 -15.34 -27.33 -18.96
CA ALA A 672 -16.44 -26.41 -18.71
C ALA A 672 -17.78 -27.16 -18.70
N GLU A 673 -18.69 -26.72 -17.84
CA GLU A 673 -20.08 -27.13 -17.76
C GLU A 673 -20.97 -25.89 -17.85
N LEU A 674 -21.99 -25.92 -18.71
CA LEU A 674 -23.04 -24.90 -18.71
C LEU A 674 -24.12 -25.28 -17.69
N THR A 675 -24.30 -24.50 -16.63
CA THR A 675 -25.25 -24.80 -15.56
C THR A 675 -26.71 -24.47 -15.94
N ALA A 676 -27.65 -24.87 -15.10
CA ALA A 676 -29.07 -24.50 -15.24
C ALA A 676 -29.34 -23.00 -15.03
N LEU A 677 -28.40 -22.25 -14.45
CA LEU A 677 -28.47 -20.79 -14.33
C LEU A 677 -27.74 -20.08 -15.47
N ASP A 678 -27.39 -20.83 -16.53
CA ASP A 678 -26.62 -20.35 -17.68
C ASP A 678 -25.16 -19.98 -17.34
N HIS A 679 -24.65 -20.29 -16.14
CA HIS A 679 -23.24 -20.05 -15.80
C HIS A 679 -22.30 -21.04 -16.50
N ILE A 680 -21.10 -20.60 -16.87
CA ILE A 680 -20.01 -21.52 -17.24
C ILE A 680 -19.17 -21.80 -15.99
N VAL A 681 -19.15 -23.06 -15.55
CA VAL A 681 -18.30 -23.51 -14.45
C VAL A 681 -17.21 -24.42 -15.00
N LEU A 682 -15.95 -24.04 -14.82
CA LEU A 682 -14.82 -24.88 -15.20
C LEU A 682 -14.33 -25.66 -13.98
N LYS A 683 -14.13 -26.96 -14.16
CA LYS A 683 -13.56 -27.86 -13.16
C LYS A 683 -12.25 -28.41 -13.67
N ARG A 684 -11.26 -28.50 -12.78
CA ARG A 684 -10.00 -29.18 -13.07
C ARG A 684 -10.22 -30.70 -13.02
N VAL A 685 -10.32 -31.35 -14.17
CA VAL A 685 -10.71 -32.77 -14.29
C VAL A 685 -9.53 -33.74 -14.40
N LYS A 686 -8.41 -33.29 -14.99
CA LYS A 686 -7.13 -33.98 -14.83
C LYS A 686 -6.44 -33.37 -13.61
N ALA A 687 -5.76 -34.15 -12.77
CA ALA A 687 -4.89 -33.53 -11.78
C ALA A 687 -3.86 -32.67 -12.53
N LEU A 688 -3.45 -31.53 -11.96
CA LEU A 688 -2.22 -30.92 -12.44
C LEU A 688 -1.16 -32.01 -12.37
N ALA A 689 -0.58 -32.36 -13.52
CA ALA A 689 0.67 -33.07 -13.45
C ALA A 689 1.60 -32.17 -12.65
N THR A 690 2.21 -32.70 -11.60
CA THR A 690 3.39 -32.08 -10.99
C THR A 690 4.50 -32.19 -12.05
N GLU A 691 4.38 -31.47 -13.16
CA GLU A 691 5.28 -31.51 -14.31
C GLU A 691 5.72 -30.07 -14.61
N ALA A 692 6.97 -29.78 -14.94
CA ALA A 692 8.16 -30.60 -15.07
C ALA A 692 9.12 -30.34 -13.89
N ALA A 693 10.13 -31.19 -13.70
CA ALA A 693 11.28 -30.86 -12.88
C ALA A 693 11.81 -29.49 -13.32
N ILE A 694 11.47 -28.43 -12.58
CA ILE A 694 12.12 -27.13 -12.73
C ILE A 694 13.59 -27.44 -12.45
N GLY A 695 14.42 -27.21 -13.46
CA GLY A 695 15.84 -27.41 -13.32
C GLY A 695 16.39 -26.47 -12.24
N THR A 696 17.51 -26.85 -11.66
CA THR A 696 18.28 -25.97 -10.78
C THR A 696 19.07 -24.91 -11.58
N ASP A 697 18.98 -24.90 -12.91
CA ASP A 697 19.58 -23.90 -13.79
C ASP A 697 18.82 -22.56 -13.74
N ALA A 698 19.55 -21.46 -13.94
CA ALA A 698 18.98 -20.12 -13.92
C ALA A 698 18.11 -19.85 -15.16
N ASP A 699 16.78 -19.86 -14.98
CA ASP A 699 15.81 -19.40 -15.98
C ASP A 699 15.41 -17.94 -15.67
N PRO A 700 15.55 -16.99 -16.63
CA PRO A 700 15.24 -15.58 -16.39
C PRO A 700 13.79 -15.28 -15.96
N ILE A 701 12.82 -16.08 -16.42
CA ILE A 701 11.40 -15.94 -16.06
C ILE A 701 11.22 -16.43 -14.62
N MET A 702 11.76 -17.61 -14.31
CA MET A 702 11.67 -18.17 -12.96
C MET A 702 12.43 -17.34 -11.94
N LEU A 703 13.53 -16.70 -12.33
CA LEU A 703 14.29 -15.79 -11.47
C LEU A 703 13.42 -14.62 -11.00
N GLU A 704 12.64 -14.02 -11.90
CA GLU A 704 11.70 -12.95 -11.55
C GLU A 704 10.59 -13.46 -10.62
N ILE A 705 10.05 -14.65 -10.89
CA ILE A 705 9.03 -15.29 -10.05
C ILE A 705 9.54 -15.51 -8.63
N PHE A 706 10.71 -16.15 -8.48
CA PHE A 706 11.28 -16.44 -7.17
C PHE A 706 11.66 -15.16 -6.41
N ASN A 707 12.15 -14.13 -7.11
CA ASN A 707 12.42 -12.84 -6.52
C ASN A 707 11.16 -12.25 -5.84
N ASN A 708 10.05 -12.16 -6.58
CA ASN A 708 8.78 -11.65 -6.05
C ASN A 708 8.25 -12.54 -4.92
N LEU A 709 8.38 -13.86 -5.03
CA LEU A 709 7.96 -14.78 -3.98
C LEU A 709 8.73 -14.58 -2.67
N PHE A 710 10.06 -14.47 -2.70
CA PHE A 710 10.86 -14.24 -1.48
C PHE A 710 10.59 -12.86 -0.87
N MET A 711 10.45 -11.81 -1.68
CA MET A 711 10.06 -10.48 -1.21
C MET A 711 8.68 -10.51 -0.55
N SER A 712 7.70 -11.18 -1.17
CA SER A 712 6.35 -11.31 -0.62
C SER A 712 6.33 -11.99 0.75
N ILE A 713 7.21 -12.97 1.00
CA ILE A 713 7.33 -13.59 2.33
C ILE A 713 7.77 -12.55 3.37
N ALA A 714 8.83 -11.79 3.07
CA ALA A 714 9.32 -10.76 3.97
C ALA A 714 8.28 -9.66 4.24
N GLU A 715 7.51 -9.24 3.23
CA GLU A 715 6.41 -8.29 3.39
C GLU A 715 5.27 -8.84 4.27
N GLN A 716 4.89 -10.11 4.09
CA GLN A 716 3.89 -10.77 4.93
C GLN A 716 4.31 -10.83 6.41
N MET A 717 5.59 -11.09 6.67
CA MET A 717 6.16 -11.00 8.02
C MET A 717 6.02 -9.57 8.55
N GLY A 718 6.35 -8.56 7.74
CA GLY A 718 6.25 -7.15 8.11
C GLY A 718 4.83 -6.70 8.45
N VAL A 719 3.83 -7.08 7.64
CA VAL A 719 2.41 -6.83 7.92
C VAL A 719 1.96 -7.51 9.22
N THR A 720 2.44 -8.72 9.48
CA THR A 720 2.16 -9.42 10.75
C THR A 720 2.76 -8.68 11.93
N LEU A 721 4.02 -8.23 11.82
CA LEU A 721 4.70 -7.46 12.87
C LEU A 721 3.97 -6.15 13.16
N GLN A 722 3.67 -5.36 12.12
CA GLN A 722 2.96 -4.09 12.25
C GLN A 722 1.61 -4.25 12.98
N ASN A 723 0.83 -5.28 12.62
CA ASN A 723 -0.51 -5.48 13.18
C ASN A 723 -0.51 -6.02 14.62
N THR A 724 0.57 -6.67 15.04
CA THR A 724 0.67 -7.33 16.37
C THR A 724 1.55 -6.57 17.36
N ALA A 725 2.35 -5.61 16.89
CA ALA A 725 3.20 -4.77 17.73
C ALA A 725 2.42 -3.83 18.65
N TYR A 726 3.06 -3.47 19.75
CA TYR A 726 2.55 -2.63 20.82
C TYR A 726 3.08 -1.20 20.75
N SER A 727 4.36 -1.00 20.45
CA SER A 727 4.97 0.33 20.42
C SER A 727 4.56 1.17 19.20
N VAL A 728 4.49 2.49 19.41
CA VAL A 728 4.30 3.48 18.33
C VAL A 728 5.40 3.35 17.26
N ASN A 729 6.63 3.03 17.67
CA ASN A 729 7.78 2.90 16.78
C ASN A 729 7.59 1.81 15.71
N ILE A 730 7.20 0.60 16.12
CA ILE A 730 7.00 -0.49 15.17
C ILE A 730 5.69 -0.31 14.41
N LYS A 731 4.61 0.07 15.11
CA LYS A 731 3.26 0.04 14.54
C LYS A 731 2.90 1.21 13.63
N GLU A 732 3.16 2.43 14.09
CA GLU A 732 2.79 3.67 13.39
C GLU A 732 3.97 4.20 12.58
N ARG A 733 5.17 4.16 13.19
CA ARG A 733 6.39 4.68 12.56
C ARG A 733 7.04 3.71 11.58
N LEU A 734 6.64 2.44 11.59
CA LEU A 734 7.19 1.36 10.75
C LEU A 734 8.71 1.20 10.89
N ASP A 735 9.22 1.38 12.11
CA ASP A 735 10.64 1.25 12.42
C ASP A 735 11.01 -0.21 12.70
N PHE A 736 10.91 -1.03 11.65
CA PHE A 736 11.25 -2.46 11.68
C PHE A 736 11.69 -2.95 10.30
N SER A 737 12.23 -4.17 10.21
CA SER A 737 12.46 -4.87 8.95
C SER A 737 12.33 -6.37 9.14
N CYS A 738 11.84 -7.06 8.11
CA CYS A 738 11.71 -8.51 8.06
C CYS A 738 12.46 -9.04 6.85
N ALA A 739 13.09 -10.21 6.98
CA ALA A 739 13.95 -10.76 5.95
C ALA A 739 14.02 -12.29 5.97
N VAL A 740 14.33 -12.84 4.79
CA VAL A 740 14.58 -14.26 4.52
C VAL A 740 16.06 -14.44 4.20
N PHE A 741 16.65 -15.50 4.74
CA PHE A 741 18.07 -15.82 4.63
C PHE A 741 18.27 -17.28 4.21
N ASP A 742 19.38 -17.55 3.52
CA ASP A 742 19.80 -18.92 3.20
C ASP A 742 20.27 -19.71 4.44
N ALA A 743 20.62 -20.98 4.27
CA ALA A 743 21.11 -21.85 5.34
C ALA A 743 22.34 -21.29 6.09
N ALA A 744 23.17 -20.51 5.39
CA ALA A 744 24.38 -19.89 5.93
C ALA A 744 24.13 -18.52 6.59
N GLY A 745 22.88 -18.03 6.54
CA GLY A 745 22.49 -16.74 7.10
C GLY A 745 22.73 -15.55 6.16
N ASN A 746 22.98 -15.76 4.87
CA ASN A 746 23.09 -14.65 3.93
C ASN A 746 21.72 -14.14 3.53
N LEU A 747 21.56 -12.82 3.47
CA LEU A 747 20.31 -12.18 3.06
C LEU A 747 19.91 -12.58 1.62
N VAL A 748 18.67 -13.06 1.46
CA VAL A 748 18.07 -13.42 0.16
C VAL A 748 17.06 -12.35 -0.27
N ALA A 749 16.15 -11.97 0.62
CA ALA A 749 15.13 -10.95 0.37
C ALA A 749 14.68 -10.26 1.67
N ASN A 750 14.14 -9.05 1.55
CA ASN A 750 13.65 -8.27 2.69
C ASN A 750 12.44 -7.41 2.31
N ALA A 751 11.68 -7.00 3.33
CA ALA A 751 10.71 -5.92 3.21
C ALA A 751 11.44 -4.56 3.32
N PRO A 752 11.32 -3.65 2.33
CA PRO A 752 12.13 -2.42 2.26
C PRO A 752 11.57 -1.30 3.15
N HIS A 753 11.69 -1.46 4.47
CA HIS A 753 11.24 -0.44 5.43
C HIS A 753 12.39 0.47 5.89
N MET A 754 13.44 -0.09 6.51
CA MET A 754 14.55 0.68 7.09
C MET A 754 15.90 0.29 6.48
N PRO A 755 16.53 1.14 5.65
CA PRO A 755 17.75 0.77 4.91
C PRO A 755 18.91 0.27 5.79
N VAL A 756 19.07 0.81 6.99
CA VAL A 756 20.18 0.44 7.90
C VAL A 756 20.08 -0.99 8.45
N HIS A 757 18.88 -1.55 8.60
CA HIS A 757 18.69 -2.92 9.05
C HIS A 757 19.22 -3.93 8.03
N LEU A 758 19.06 -3.62 6.76
CA LEU A 758 19.11 -4.60 5.68
C LEU A 758 20.53 -5.12 5.42
N GLY A 759 21.57 -4.31 5.66
CA GLY A 759 22.96 -4.73 5.54
C GLY A 759 23.62 -5.21 6.82
N SER A 760 22.88 -5.29 7.93
CA SER A 760 23.40 -5.70 9.25
C SER A 760 22.71 -6.93 9.85
N MET A 761 21.47 -7.25 9.43
CA MET A 761 20.75 -8.42 9.94
C MET A 761 21.40 -9.76 9.58
N ASP A 762 22.10 -9.87 8.44
CA ASP A 762 22.86 -11.07 8.05
C ASP A 762 23.90 -11.44 9.12
N ALA A 763 24.60 -10.44 9.67
CA ALA A 763 25.54 -10.63 10.77
C ALA A 763 24.87 -11.09 12.08
N SER A 764 23.64 -10.65 12.38
CA SER A 764 22.89 -11.14 13.55
C SER A 764 22.53 -12.62 13.38
N VAL A 765 22.04 -13.03 12.21
CA VAL A 765 21.72 -14.44 11.92
C VAL A 765 22.99 -15.29 11.96
N ALA A 766 24.09 -14.82 11.36
CA ALA A 766 25.39 -15.50 11.43
C ALA A 766 25.88 -15.67 12.87
N THR A 767 25.67 -14.69 13.75
CA THR A 767 25.95 -14.81 15.19
C THR A 767 25.06 -15.86 15.85
N ALA A 768 23.75 -15.86 15.59
CA ALA A 768 22.84 -16.88 16.13
C ALA A 768 23.27 -18.30 15.70
N ILE A 769 23.73 -18.48 14.46
CA ILE A 769 24.29 -19.76 13.98
C ILE A 769 25.59 -20.11 14.73
N ARG A 770 26.53 -19.17 14.81
CA ARG A 770 27.87 -19.41 15.38
C ARG A 770 27.84 -19.72 16.87
N GLU A 771 27.03 -19.00 17.65
CA GLU A 771 27.03 -19.08 19.12
C GLU A 771 26.18 -20.24 19.67
N ASN A 772 25.35 -20.88 18.84
CA ASN A 772 24.44 -21.95 19.27
C ASN A 772 24.83 -23.30 18.64
N LYS A 773 25.61 -24.10 19.39
CA LYS A 773 26.08 -25.43 18.94
C LYS A 773 24.98 -26.45 18.67
N VAL A 774 23.84 -26.33 19.36
CA VAL A 774 22.69 -27.22 19.22
C VAL A 774 21.44 -26.35 19.10
N ILE A 775 20.87 -26.34 17.90
CA ILE A 775 19.63 -25.64 17.56
C ILE A 775 18.58 -26.71 17.30
N ARG A 776 17.39 -26.58 17.88
CA ARG A 776 16.27 -27.52 17.73
C ARG A 776 15.09 -26.85 17.02
N PRO A 777 14.20 -27.63 16.37
CA PRO A 777 12.92 -27.12 15.91
C PRO A 777 12.16 -26.38 17.02
N GLY A 778 11.67 -25.17 16.71
CA GLY A 778 10.98 -24.30 17.67
C GLY A 778 11.90 -23.45 18.58
N ASP A 779 13.22 -23.49 18.40
CA ASP A 779 14.12 -22.52 19.03
C ASP A 779 14.03 -21.15 18.34
N VAL A 780 14.11 -20.06 19.11
CA VAL A 780 14.18 -18.68 18.59
C VAL A 780 15.21 -17.90 19.39
N PHE A 781 16.01 -17.05 18.72
CA PHE A 781 17.12 -16.31 19.32
C PHE A 781 16.89 -14.81 19.25
N LEU A 782 17.37 -14.08 20.25
CA LEU A 782 17.29 -12.62 20.39
C LEU A 782 18.70 -12.02 20.50
N ILE A 783 18.96 -10.99 19.70
CA ILE A 783 20.23 -10.26 19.62
C ILE A 783 19.96 -8.77 19.42
N ASN A 784 20.61 -7.89 20.20
CA ASN A 784 20.71 -6.45 19.90
C ASN A 784 22.16 -5.94 19.94
N ALA A 785 23.12 -6.81 20.26
CA ALA A 785 24.54 -6.48 20.35
C ALA A 785 25.07 -5.85 19.04
N PRO A 786 25.46 -4.57 19.04
CA PRO A 786 25.86 -3.88 17.81
C PRO A 786 27.17 -4.42 17.22
N TYR A 787 28.04 -4.94 18.09
CA TYR A 787 29.31 -5.58 17.70
C TYR A 787 29.10 -6.94 17.01
N ASN A 788 27.92 -7.55 17.13
CA ASN A 788 27.59 -8.88 16.62
C ASN A 788 26.41 -8.87 15.63
N GLY A 789 26.26 -7.77 14.90
CA GLY A 789 25.28 -7.60 13.83
C GLY A 789 24.10 -6.69 14.17
N GLY A 790 23.94 -6.29 15.42
CA GLY A 790 23.02 -5.20 15.77
C GLY A 790 23.46 -3.86 15.17
N THR A 791 22.55 -2.90 15.13
CA THR A 791 22.79 -1.52 14.68
C THR A 791 23.08 -0.59 15.85
N HIS A 792 22.20 -0.63 16.86
CA HIS A 792 22.31 -0.03 18.18
C HIS A 792 21.40 -0.81 19.15
N LEU A 793 21.46 -0.55 20.46
CA LEU A 793 20.72 -1.37 21.44
C LEU A 793 19.19 -1.38 21.28
N PRO A 794 18.53 -0.28 20.89
CA PRO A 794 17.08 -0.29 20.68
C PRO A 794 16.59 -1.20 19.55
N ASP A 795 17.47 -1.60 18.62
CA ASP A 795 17.12 -2.47 17.50
C ASP A 795 17.30 -3.95 17.87
N LEU A 796 16.21 -4.60 18.26
CA LEU A 796 16.21 -5.99 18.70
C LEU A 796 15.93 -6.91 17.51
N THR A 797 16.83 -7.85 17.24
CA THR A 797 16.71 -8.83 16.15
C THR A 797 16.31 -10.20 16.68
N VAL A 798 15.17 -10.71 16.21
CA VAL A 798 14.67 -12.05 16.50
C VAL A 798 14.95 -12.96 15.32
N CYS A 799 15.70 -14.04 15.53
CA CYS A 799 16.15 -14.98 14.50
C CYS A 799 15.50 -16.36 14.71
N THR A 800 14.86 -16.90 13.67
CA THR A 800 14.17 -18.19 13.71
C THR A 800 14.69 -19.13 12.61
N PRO A 801 15.18 -20.33 12.95
CA PRO A 801 15.61 -21.34 11.98
C PRO A 801 14.40 -22.04 11.34
N VAL A 802 14.50 -22.33 10.04
CA VAL A 802 13.52 -23.11 9.28
C VAL A 802 14.07 -24.50 9.08
N PHE A 803 13.48 -25.50 9.75
CA PHE A 803 13.91 -26.90 9.67
C PHE A 803 13.23 -27.65 8.54
N ASP A 804 13.84 -28.73 8.06
CA ASP A 804 13.19 -29.77 7.24
C ASP A 804 12.02 -30.45 7.98
N LYS A 805 11.18 -31.18 7.24
CA LYS A 805 10.02 -31.89 7.83
C LYS A 805 10.44 -32.93 8.88
N ALA A 806 11.66 -33.45 8.80
CA ALA A 806 12.21 -34.40 9.76
C ALA A 806 12.73 -33.72 11.03
N GLY A 807 12.92 -32.39 11.03
CA GLY A 807 13.50 -31.65 12.14
C GLY A 807 15.01 -31.88 12.31
N SER A 808 15.69 -32.38 11.28
CA SER A 808 17.11 -32.76 11.29
C SER A 808 18.05 -31.70 10.71
N THR A 809 17.59 -30.93 9.72
CA THR A 809 18.46 -29.99 8.99
C THR A 809 17.82 -28.61 8.92
N ILE A 810 18.61 -27.58 9.20
CA ILE A 810 18.18 -26.19 9.00
C ILE A 810 18.33 -25.89 7.51
N ARG A 811 17.21 -25.58 6.86
CA ARG A 811 17.13 -25.25 5.44
C ARG A 811 17.41 -23.78 5.19
N PHE A 812 16.75 -22.93 5.98
CA PHE A 812 16.77 -21.46 5.81
C PHE A 812 16.64 -20.78 7.16
N TRP A 813 16.71 -19.44 7.16
CA TRP A 813 16.42 -18.62 8.33
C TRP A 813 15.46 -17.49 7.97
N VAL A 814 14.67 -17.07 8.96
CA VAL A 814 13.89 -15.84 8.89
C VAL A 814 14.23 -14.98 10.10
N ALA A 815 14.23 -13.66 9.91
CA ALA A 815 14.46 -12.73 11.01
C ALA A 815 13.62 -11.47 10.88
N SER A 816 13.32 -10.88 12.03
CA SER A 816 12.69 -9.56 12.15
C SER A 816 13.51 -8.71 13.12
N ARG A 817 13.68 -7.44 12.78
CA ARG A 817 14.31 -6.43 13.63
C ARG A 817 13.33 -5.30 13.87
N GLY A 818 13.10 -4.92 15.11
CA GLY A 818 12.21 -3.81 15.48
C GLY A 818 12.92 -2.83 16.42
N HIS A 819 12.69 -1.55 16.23
CA HIS A 819 13.17 -0.51 17.14
C HIS A 819 12.23 -0.38 18.33
N HIS A 820 12.66 -0.85 19.49
CA HIS A 820 11.92 -0.69 20.74
C HIS A 820 12.00 0.76 21.21
N ALA A 821 10.92 1.28 21.82
CA ALA A 821 10.88 2.67 22.26
C ALA A 821 11.92 2.96 23.36
N ASP A 822 12.20 1.99 24.23
CA ASP A 822 13.19 2.06 25.30
C ASP A 822 13.69 0.63 25.61
N ILE A 823 15.00 0.49 25.81
CA ILE A 823 15.66 -0.73 26.28
C ILE A 823 16.53 -0.43 27.53
N GLY A 824 16.16 0.60 28.29
CA GLY A 824 16.90 1.10 29.45
C GLY A 824 17.87 2.23 29.12
N GLY A 825 18.96 2.29 29.86
CA GLY A 825 19.99 3.33 29.69
C GLY A 825 19.76 4.59 30.54
N ILE A 826 20.69 5.53 30.49
CA ILE A 826 20.71 6.72 31.35
C ILE A 826 19.63 7.75 31.03
N ALA A 827 18.99 7.65 29.87
CA ALA A 827 17.95 8.57 29.40
C ALA A 827 16.75 7.81 28.82
N PRO A 828 15.53 8.35 28.94
CA PRO A 828 14.36 7.83 28.24
C PRO A 828 14.60 7.72 26.74
N GLY A 829 14.19 6.60 26.16
CA GLY A 829 14.32 6.35 24.73
C GLY A 829 15.61 5.63 24.32
N SER A 830 16.54 5.40 25.25
CA SER A 830 17.82 4.70 25.01
C SER A 830 18.75 5.37 23.97
N MET A 831 18.55 6.68 23.72
CA MET A 831 19.31 7.48 22.74
C MET A 831 20.08 8.63 23.40
N SER A 832 20.71 8.41 24.56
CA SER A 832 21.39 9.52 25.26
C SER A 832 22.60 10.04 24.46
N PRO A 833 22.68 11.35 24.19
CA PRO A 833 23.86 11.98 23.60
C PRO A 833 25.08 12.05 24.54
N LEU A 834 24.90 11.71 25.82
CA LEU A 834 25.97 11.74 26.82
C LEU A 834 26.61 10.38 27.06
N ALA A 835 26.13 9.32 26.39
CA ALA A 835 26.69 7.98 26.53
C ALA A 835 28.14 7.92 26.05
N THR A 836 29.00 7.33 26.88
CA THR A 836 30.41 7.05 26.62
C THR A 836 30.71 5.55 26.68
N ASN A 837 29.81 4.78 27.30
CA ASN A 837 29.85 3.33 27.38
C ASN A 837 28.53 2.71 26.89
N ILE A 838 28.61 1.55 26.23
CA ILE A 838 27.44 0.84 25.71
C ILE A 838 26.37 0.53 26.77
N GLU A 839 26.76 0.25 28.02
CA GLU A 839 25.79 -0.01 29.09
C GLU A 839 24.93 1.22 29.43
N GLU A 840 25.43 2.43 29.17
CA GLU A 840 24.69 3.67 29.39
C GLU A 840 23.58 3.87 28.35
N GLU A 841 23.64 3.15 27.23
CA GLU A 841 22.61 3.17 26.19
C GLU A 841 21.46 2.21 26.50
N GLY A 842 21.68 1.15 27.29
CA GLY A 842 20.64 0.20 27.67
C GLY A 842 21.12 -1.23 27.88
N ILE A 843 20.18 -2.17 27.86
CA ILE A 843 20.46 -3.60 28.03
C ILE A 843 21.14 -4.16 26.78
N TYR A 844 22.36 -4.67 26.97
CA TYR A 844 23.13 -5.36 25.95
C TYR A 844 22.80 -6.86 25.92
N ILE A 845 22.33 -7.35 24.78
CA ILE A 845 21.88 -8.73 24.54
C ILE A 845 22.70 -9.32 23.38
N ASP A 846 23.70 -10.12 23.74
CA ASP A 846 24.63 -10.71 22.77
C ASP A 846 24.02 -11.87 21.97
N ASN A 847 23.50 -12.87 22.68
CA ASN A 847 22.76 -14.00 22.13
C ASN A 847 21.91 -14.60 23.26
N PHE A 848 20.60 -14.44 23.17
CA PHE A 848 19.66 -14.98 24.14
C PHE A 848 18.69 -15.95 23.45
N LYS A 849 18.63 -17.19 23.95
CA LYS A 849 17.58 -18.13 23.52
C LYS A 849 16.23 -17.67 24.09
N LEU A 850 15.41 -17.05 23.24
CA LEU A 850 14.13 -16.44 23.54
C LEU A 850 12.99 -17.47 23.63
N VAL A 851 13.00 -18.45 22.72
CA VAL A 851 12.11 -19.61 22.74
C VAL A 851 12.97 -20.86 22.74
N ASP A 852 12.66 -21.81 23.62
CA ASP A 852 13.35 -23.10 23.72
C ASP A 852 12.37 -24.22 23.38
N ALA A 853 12.53 -24.80 22.19
CA ALA A 853 11.64 -25.82 21.63
C ALA A 853 10.14 -25.50 21.80
N GLY A 854 9.73 -24.29 21.38
CA GLY A 854 8.35 -23.81 21.47
C GLY A 854 7.94 -23.20 22.82
N ARG A 855 8.78 -23.26 23.87
CA ARG A 855 8.51 -22.59 25.15
C ARG A 855 9.07 -21.17 25.18
N PHE A 856 8.21 -20.17 25.23
CA PHE A 856 8.63 -18.78 25.45
C PHE A 856 9.23 -18.59 26.85
N ARG A 857 10.45 -18.05 26.93
CA ARG A 857 11.23 -17.92 28.16
C ARG A 857 11.00 -16.58 28.86
N GLU A 858 9.73 -16.27 29.15
CA GLU A 858 9.30 -14.95 29.64
C GLU A 858 9.94 -14.55 30.96
N ALA A 859 10.05 -15.49 31.92
CA ALA A 859 10.66 -15.22 33.22
C ALA A 859 12.16 -14.91 33.08
N GLU A 860 12.86 -15.66 32.24
CA GLU A 860 14.29 -15.45 31.98
C GLU A 860 14.55 -14.16 31.20
N LEU A 861 13.69 -13.83 30.23
CA LEU A 861 13.73 -12.55 29.51
C LEU A 861 13.46 -11.37 30.46
N SER A 862 12.47 -11.48 31.34
CA SER A 862 12.15 -10.45 32.32
C SER A 862 13.33 -10.18 33.25
N ALA A 863 13.99 -11.24 33.72
CA ALA A 863 15.20 -11.12 34.54
C ALA A 863 16.36 -10.46 33.77
N LEU A 864 16.52 -10.76 32.48
CA LEU A 864 17.53 -10.11 31.62
C LEU A 864 17.26 -8.60 31.48
N LEU A 865 16.02 -8.22 31.17
CA LEU A 865 15.65 -6.83 30.90
C LEU A 865 15.61 -5.93 32.15
N THR A 866 15.35 -6.53 33.32
CA THR A 866 15.28 -5.80 34.60
C THR A 866 16.54 -5.93 35.47
N GLY A 867 17.43 -6.86 35.14
CA GLY A 867 18.63 -7.16 35.93
C GLY A 867 19.87 -6.36 35.55
N GLY A 868 19.86 -5.62 34.44
CA GLY A 868 20.99 -4.79 34.01
C GLY A 868 21.18 -3.52 34.84
N ARG A 869 22.33 -2.87 34.67
CA ARG A 869 22.69 -1.64 35.40
C ARG A 869 21.69 -0.50 35.19
N TYR A 870 21.15 -0.39 33.98
CA TYR A 870 20.12 0.56 33.59
C TYR A 870 18.95 -0.24 32.99
N PRO A 871 18.01 -0.72 33.82
CA PRO A 871 16.93 -1.61 33.39
C PRO A 871 15.94 -0.92 32.46
N VAL A 872 15.17 -1.71 31.73
CA VAL A 872 14.07 -1.21 30.88
C VAL A 872 13.03 -0.48 31.71
N ARG A 873 12.48 0.63 31.18
CA ARG A 873 11.41 1.39 31.85
C ARG A 873 10.03 0.73 31.68
N ASN A 874 9.79 0.07 30.55
CA ASN A 874 8.49 -0.53 30.20
C ASN A 874 8.61 -1.99 29.75
N LEU A 875 8.84 -2.88 30.72
CA LEU A 875 8.98 -4.33 30.47
C LEU A 875 7.81 -4.92 29.67
N ILE A 876 6.57 -4.51 29.96
CA ILE A 876 5.37 -5.04 29.31
C ILE A 876 5.40 -4.73 27.82
N GLN A 877 5.76 -3.51 27.43
CA GLN A 877 5.90 -3.13 26.03
C GLN A 877 7.02 -3.94 25.35
N ASN A 878 8.21 -4.05 25.98
CA ASN A 878 9.32 -4.82 25.40
C ASN A 878 8.96 -6.29 25.15
N VAL A 879 8.33 -6.96 26.11
CA VAL A 879 7.93 -8.38 25.98
C VAL A 879 6.89 -8.56 24.88
N ASN A 880 5.93 -7.64 24.74
CA ASN A 880 4.88 -7.74 23.73
C ASN A 880 5.38 -7.47 22.31
N ASP A 881 6.28 -6.50 22.12
CA ASP A 881 6.91 -6.28 20.82
C ASP A 881 7.77 -7.49 20.40
N LEU A 882 8.45 -8.15 21.34
CA LEU A 882 9.17 -9.40 21.07
C LEU A 882 8.24 -10.56 20.70
N LYS A 883 7.06 -10.67 21.34
CA LYS A 883 6.03 -11.64 20.95
C LYS A 883 5.52 -11.37 19.52
N ALA A 884 5.35 -10.11 19.14
CA ALA A 884 4.98 -9.72 17.78
C ALA A 884 6.05 -10.10 16.75
N GLN A 885 7.34 -9.91 17.06
CA GLN A 885 8.45 -10.35 16.21
C GLN A 885 8.50 -11.88 16.04
N ILE A 886 8.24 -12.65 17.10
CA ILE A 886 8.12 -14.12 17.00
C ILE A 886 6.97 -14.50 16.06
N ALA A 887 5.80 -13.88 16.19
CA ALA A 887 4.65 -14.15 15.33
C ALA A 887 4.93 -13.81 13.85
N ALA A 888 5.64 -12.71 13.60
CA ALA A 888 6.09 -12.34 12.26
C ALA A 888 7.05 -13.37 11.68
N ASN A 889 8.02 -13.85 12.46
CA ASN A 889 8.94 -14.89 12.02
C ASN A 889 8.22 -16.21 11.70
N GLU A 890 7.30 -16.64 12.56
CA GLU A 890 6.50 -17.86 12.34
C GLU A 890 5.70 -17.79 11.02
N LYS A 891 5.15 -16.61 10.71
CA LYS A 891 4.51 -16.37 9.40
C LYS A 891 5.50 -16.59 8.25
N GLY A 892 6.74 -16.13 8.38
CA GLY A 892 7.81 -16.36 7.41
C GLY A 892 8.14 -17.85 7.23
N VAL A 893 8.25 -18.59 8.33
CA VAL A 893 8.46 -20.06 8.31
C VAL A 893 7.33 -20.75 7.53
N ALA A 894 6.08 -20.44 7.85
CA ALA A 894 4.92 -21.06 7.21
C ALA A 894 4.84 -20.78 5.69
N GLU A 895 5.20 -19.58 5.23
CA GLU A 895 5.19 -19.27 3.80
C GLU A 895 6.37 -19.91 3.03
N LEU A 896 7.53 -20.05 3.66
CA LEU A 896 8.65 -20.81 3.08
C LEU A 896 8.29 -22.29 2.92
N ASP A 897 7.64 -22.89 3.92
CA ASP A 897 7.19 -24.27 3.85
C ASP A 897 6.18 -24.51 2.70
N LYS A 898 5.28 -23.55 2.47
CA LYS A 898 4.36 -23.59 1.32
C LYS A 898 5.12 -23.52 0.00
N MET A 899 6.11 -22.64 -0.11
CA MET A 899 6.93 -22.53 -1.33
C MET A 899 7.69 -23.83 -1.61
N ILE A 900 8.31 -24.43 -0.60
CA ILE A 900 9.03 -25.70 -0.74
C ILE A 900 8.07 -26.83 -1.13
N ALA A 901 6.86 -26.86 -0.57
CA ALA A 901 5.85 -27.83 -0.95
C ALA A 901 5.41 -27.68 -2.42
N GLN A 902 5.47 -26.47 -2.97
CA GLN A 902 5.08 -26.16 -4.35
C GLN A 902 6.19 -26.45 -5.37
N PHE A 903 7.42 -25.98 -5.11
CA PHE A 903 8.51 -26.00 -6.09
C PHE A 903 9.59 -27.05 -5.84
N GLY A 904 9.59 -27.67 -4.66
CA GLY A 904 10.65 -28.58 -4.23
C GLY A 904 11.83 -27.83 -3.60
N GLU A 905 12.51 -28.49 -2.67
CA GLU A 905 13.57 -27.87 -1.86
C GLU A 905 14.80 -27.48 -2.67
N GLU A 906 15.30 -28.38 -3.53
CA GLU A 906 16.48 -28.16 -4.37
C GLU A 906 16.29 -26.95 -5.31
N VAL A 907 15.08 -26.76 -5.82
CA VAL A 907 14.74 -25.62 -6.69
C VAL A 907 14.73 -24.32 -5.89
N VAL A 908 14.04 -24.29 -4.75
CA VAL A 908 13.99 -23.10 -3.89
C VAL A 908 15.41 -22.68 -3.49
N GLU A 909 16.25 -23.62 -3.05
CA GLU A 909 17.65 -23.36 -2.69
C GLU A 909 18.45 -22.80 -3.87
N ALA A 910 18.36 -23.41 -5.06
CA ALA A 910 19.05 -22.92 -6.25
C ALA A 910 18.64 -21.49 -6.62
N TYR A 911 17.35 -21.19 -6.58
CA TYR A 911 16.85 -19.85 -6.92
C TYR A 911 17.16 -18.79 -5.86
N MET A 912 17.32 -19.14 -4.58
CA MET A 912 17.92 -18.21 -3.61
C MET A 912 19.34 -17.80 -4.03
N GLY A 913 20.13 -18.76 -4.51
CA GLY A 913 21.46 -18.52 -5.08
C GLY A 913 21.41 -17.63 -6.33
N HIS A 914 20.56 -17.97 -7.30
CA HIS A 914 20.43 -17.21 -8.56
C HIS A 914 20.00 -15.76 -8.33
N VAL A 915 19.10 -15.50 -7.37
CA VAL A 915 18.68 -14.14 -6.99
C VAL A 915 19.85 -13.32 -6.43
N GLN A 916 20.74 -13.95 -5.66
CA GLN A 916 21.96 -13.29 -5.18
C GLN A 916 23.00 -13.11 -6.30
N ASP A 917 23.15 -14.08 -7.20
CA ASP A 917 24.06 -13.98 -8.36
C ASP A 917 23.66 -12.85 -9.31
N ASN A 918 22.36 -12.69 -9.55
CA ASN A 918 21.82 -11.60 -10.36
C ASN A 918 22.05 -10.22 -9.74
N ALA A 919 21.89 -10.11 -8.41
CA ALA A 919 22.21 -8.88 -7.69
C ALA A 919 23.70 -8.53 -7.78
N ALA A 920 24.59 -9.54 -7.65
CA ALA A 920 26.02 -9.36 -7.84
C ALA A 920 26.35 -8.86 -9.26
N GLU A 921 25.79 -9.49 -10.28
CA GLU A 921 26.00 -9.09 -11.68
C GLU A 921 25.48 -7.68 -11.98
N SER A 922 24.35 -7.29 -11.38
CA SER A 922 23.80 -5.94 -11.53
C SER A 922 24.74 -4.88 -10.94
N VAL A 923 25.34 -5.15 -9.78
CA VAL A 923 26.38 -4.27 -9.21
C VAL A 923 27.61 -4.24 -10.12
N ARG A 924 28.08 -5.38 -10.66
CA ARG A 924 29.23 -5.41 -11.58
C ARG A 924 29.03 -4.51 -12.81
N ARG A 925 27.82 -4.44 -13.37
CA ARG A 925 27.50 -3.54 -14.50
C ARG A 925 27.63 -2.06 -14.12
N VAL A 926 27.26 -1.69 -12.90
CA VAL A 926 27.51 -0.34 -12.38
C VAL A 926 29.00 -0.10 -12.24
N LEU A 927 29.73 -1.09 -11.70
CA LEU A 927 31.18 -0.99 -11.55
C LEU A 927 31.86 -0.75 -12.90
N ASP A 928 31.39 -1.36 -14.00
CA ASP A 928 31.92 -1.18 -15.37
C ASP A 928 31.89 0.27 -15.88
N GLN A 929 31.12 1.16 -15.25
CA GLN A 929 31.03 2.58 -15.60
C GLN A 929 31.48 3.54 -14.48
N LEU A 930 31.49 3.07 -13.23
CA LEU A 930 31.85 3.88 -12.07
C LEU A 930 33.35 4.23 -12.07
N PRO A 931 33.78 5.50 -12.05
CA PRO A 931 35.21 5.85 -11.95
C PRO A 931 35.78 5.57 -10.54
N ASP A 932 37.10 5.53 -10.44
CA ASP A 932 37.78 5.62 -9.15
C ASP A 932 37.45 6.98 -8.49
N GLY A 933 37.37 6.99 -7.16
CA GLY A 933 36.99 8.18 -6.42
C GLY A 933 37.54 8.20 -5.00
N GLU A 934 37.74 9.39 -4.45
CA GLU A 934 38.10 9.58 -3.05
C GLU A 934 37.35 10.77 -2.47
N PHE A 935 36.99 10.68 -1.19
CA PHE A 935 36.31 11.77 -0.49
C PHE A 935 36.68 11.78 0.98
N ALA A 936 36.63 12.97 1.57
CA ALA A 936 36.86 13.19 2.99
C ALA A 936 35.71 14.03 3.56
N TYR A 937 35.09 13.53 4.61
CA TYR A 937 33.92 14.11 5.25
C TYR A 937 34.26 14.52 6.68
N GLU A 938 34.13 15.81 7.00
CA GLU A 938 34.29 16.32 8.36
C GLU A 938 32.94 16.29 9.10
N MET A 939 32.94 15.72 10.32
CA MET A 939 31.77 15.74 11.20
C MET A 939 31.87 16.91 12.20
N ASP A 940 30.74 17.29 12.81
CA ASP A 940 30.68 18.38 13.79
C ASP A 940 31.64 18.22 14.97
N GLN A 941 31.92 16.98 15.37
CA GLN A 941 32.83 16.62 16.47
C GLN A 941 34.32 16.81 16.11
N GLY A 942 34.63 17.13 14.85
CA GLY A 942 36.00 17.28 14.34
C GLY A 942 36.64 15.97 13.87
N SER A 943 35.89 14.86 13.91
CA SER A 943 36.28 13.59 13.30
C SER A 943 36.13 13.63 11.78
N TRP A 944 36.87 12.75 11.12
CA TRP A 944 36.91 12.63 9.66
C TRP A 944 36.58 11.20 9.25
N ILE A 945 35.67 11.06 8.29
CA ILE A 945 35.46 9.81 7.54
C ILE A 945 36.14 9.99 6.18
N ARG A 946 37.03 9.08 5.83
CA ARG A 946 37.73 9.10 4.54
C ARG A 946 37.42 7.81 3.81
N VAL A 947 37.11 7.91 2.52
CA VAL A 947 36.90 6.74 1.69
C VAL A 947 37.63 6.89 0.37
N LYS A 948 38.24 5.80 -0.08
CA LYS A 948 38.79 5.62 -1.42
C LYS A 948 38.12 4.41 -2.07
N ILE A 949 37.58 4.60 -3.27
CA ILE A 949 36.95 3.58 -4.08
C ILE A 949 37.85 3.33 -5.30
N THR A 950 38.36 2.11 -5.44
CA THR A 950 39.16 1.69 -6.61
C THR A 950 38.51 0.53 -7.33
N ILE A 951 38.37 0.62 -8.65
CA ILE A 951 37.69 -0.37 -9.48
C ILE A 951 38.69 -1.21 -10.26
N ASP A 952 38.69 -2.53 -10.02
CA ASP A 952 39.37 -3.49 -10.88
C ASP A 952 38.43 -3.90 -12.03
N ARG A 953 38.73 -3.42 -13.23
CA ARG A 953 37.95 -3.69 -14.45
C ARG A 953 38.10 -5.13 -14.95
N GLN A 954 39.18 -5.83 -14.58
CA GLN A 954 39.41 -7.19 -15.05
C GLN A 954 38.56 -8.19 -14.26
N THR A 955 38.51 -8.01 -12.94
CA THR A 955 37.69 -8.86 -12.05
C THR A 955 36.26 -8.31 -11.87
N ARG A 956 36.01 -7.06 -12.29
CA ARG A 956 34.75 -6.32 -12.09
C ARG A 956 34.42 -6.23 -10.60
N GLU A 957 35.42 -5.87 -9.80
CA GLU A 957 35.34 -5.71 -8.35
C GLU A 957 35.71 -4.30 -7.91
N ALA A 958 35.15 -3.82 -6.81
CA ALA A 958 35.50 -2.55 -6.19
C ALA A 958 36.14 -2.78 -4.82
N THR A 959 37.20 -2.04 -4.51
CA THR A 959 37.70 -1.92 -3.14
C THR A 959 37.23 -0.60 -2.55
N VAL A 960 36.51 -0.67 -1.44
CA VAL A 960 36.04 0.47 -0.65
C VAL A 960 36.89 0.54 0.61
N ASP A 961 37.83 1.48 0.64
CA ASP A 961 38.86 1.60 1.68
C ASP A 961 38.63 2.82 2.56
N PHE A 962 38.35 2.58 3.84
CA PHE A 962 38.14 3.61 4.86
C PHE A 962 39.42 4.03 5.62
N THR A 963 40.59 3.62 5.16
CA THR A 963 41.88 3.99 5.76
C THR A 963 42.05 5.50 5.85
N GLY A 964 42.44 5.98 7.04
CA GLY A 964 42.55 7.42 7.35
C GLY A 964 41.29 8.03 7.98
N THR A 965 40.23 7.24 8.15
CA THR A 965 39.11 7.59 9.04
C THR A 965 39.59 7.69 10.49
N SER A 966 39.00 8.60 11.28
CA SER A 966 39.41 8.84 12.67
C SER A 966 39.33 7.60 13.55
N ASP A 967 40.21 7.56 14.55
CA ASP A 967 40.22 6.55 15.61
C ASP A 967 38.90 6.54 16.38
N GLN A 968 38.63 5.44 17.09
CA GLN A 968 37.49 5.29 18.00
C GLN A 968 37.33 6.52 18.91
N ARG A 969 36.09 6.98 19.02
CA ARG A 969 35.69 8.12 19.81
C ARG A 969 35.45 7.75 21.27
N PRO A 970 35.70 8.66 22.22
CA PRO A 970 35.33 8.48 23.63
C PRO A 970 33.84 8.76 23.90
N ASP A 971 33.10 9.18 22.88
CA ASP A 971 31.66 9.48 22.91
C ASP A 971 30.89 8.44 22.07
N ASN A 972 29.59 8.62 21.87
CA ASN A 972 28.72 7.68 21.16
C ASN A 972 28.76 7.77 19.63
N PHE A 973 29.61 8.61 19.03
CA PHE A 973 29.77 8.73 17.57
C PHE A 973 30.68 7.62 17.01
N ASN A 974 30.44 6.38 17.40
CA ASN A 974 31.08 5.21 16.82
C ASN A 974 30.05 4.35 16.10
N ALA A 975 30.30 3.99 14.83
CA ALA A 975 29.50 3.05 14.07
C ALA A 975 30.17 1.67 14.08
N PRO A 976 29.53 0.63 14.62
CA PRO A 976 29.98 -0.75 14.47
C PRO A 976 30.14 -1.12 12.99
N GLN A 977 31.06 -2.02 12.68
CA GLN A 977 31.33 -2.45 11.31
C GLN A 977 30.08 -2.90 10.53
N PRO A 978 29.07 -3.59 11.13
CA PRO A 978 27.81 -3.90 10.46
C PRO A 978 27.07 -2.66 9.91
N VAL A 979 27.11 -1.54 10.61
CA VAL A 979 26.49 -0.26 10.15
C VAL A 979 27.23 0.28 8.93
N THR A 980 28.57 0.28 8.97
CA THR A 980 29.40 0.70 7.83
C THR A 980 29.16 -0.17 6.60
N ARG A 981 29.06 -1.49 6.79
CA ARG A 981 28.70 -2.45 5.73
C ARG A 981 27.32 -2.16 5.14
N ALA A 982 26.34 -1.83 5.97
CA ALA A 982 25.00 -1.47 5.51
C ALA A 982 24.97 -0.19 4.68
N ALA A 983 25.74 0.84 5.06
CA ALA A 983 25.87 2.07 4.27
C ALA A 983 26.50 1.80 2.89
N VAL A 984 27.53 0.95 2.83
CA VAL A 984 28.15 0.53 1.56
C VAL A 984 27.16 -0.22 0.69
N LEU A 985 26.45 -1.22 1.25
CA LEU A 985 25.40 -1.97 0.54
C LEU A 985 24.35 -1.02 -0.05
N TYR A 986 23.85 -0.10 0.77
CA TYR A 986 22.84 0.87 0.37
C TYR A 986 23.31 1.73 -0.81
N VAL A 987 24.53 2.29 -0.75
CA VAL A 987 25.05 3.15 -1.83
C VAL A 987 25.23 2.36 -3.12
N PHE A 988 25.82 1.15 -3.10
CA PHE A 988 25.98 0.38 -4.32
C PHE A 988 24.64 -0.07 -4.90
N ARG A 989 23.64 -0.39 -4.05
CA ARG A 989 22.27 -0.65 -4.53
C ARG A 989 21.61 0.60 -5.11
N LEU A 990 21.82 1.78 -4.52
CA LEU A 990 21.31 3.07 -5.00
C LEU A 990 21.87 3.43 -6.38
N LEU A 991 23.10 3.03 -6.68
CA LEU A 991 23.75 3.28 -7.97
C LEU A 991 23.27 2.34 -9.09
N VAL A 992 22.61 1.24 -8.75
CA VAL A 992 21.96 0.36 -9.73
C VAL A 992 20.67 1.03 -10.20
N ASP A 993 20.68 1.55 -11.44
CA ASP A 993 19.53 2.17 -12.08
C ASP A 993 18.57 1.09 -12.60
N GLY A 994 17.92 0.39 -11.67
CA GLY A 994 17.02 -0.72 -11.95
C GLY A 994 16.38 -1.33 -10.70
N ASP A 995 15.28 -2.04 -10.93
CA ASP A 995 14.56 -2.75 -9.88
C ASP A 995 15.16 -4.14 -9.67
N ILE A 996 16.07 -4.24 -8.70
CA ILE A 996 16.63 -5.48 -8.17
C ILE A 996 16.38 -5.55 -6.65
N PRO A 997 16.17 -6.74 -6.07
CA PRO A 997 16.10 -6.88 -4.63
C PRO A 997 17.42 -6.47 -3.97
N MET A 998 17.37 -5.91 -2.77
CA MET A 998 18.58 -5.71 -1.99
C MET A 998 18.89 -6.98 -1.20
N ASN A 999 20.01 -7.62 -1.52
CA ASN A 999 20.41 -8.87 -0.88
C ASN A 999 21.95 -8.96 -0.72
N ALA A 1000 22.44 -10.04 -0.12
CA ALA A 1000 23.87 -10.23 0.13
C ALA A 1000 24.72 -10.27 -1.16
N GLY A 1001 24.10 -10.59 -2.30
CA GLY A 1001 24.72 -10.62 -3.62
C GLY A 1001 25.34 -9.28 -4.02
N CYS A 1002 24.69 -8.15 -3.68
CA CYS A 1002 25.18 -6.80 -3.99
C CYS A 1002 26.58 -6.50 -3.40
N LEU A 1003 26.98 -7.18 -2.32
CA LEU A 1003 28.29 -6.98 -1.69
C LEU A 1003 29.36 -7.97 -2.18
N ARG A 1004 28.99 -9.04 -2.91
CA ARG A 1004 29.97 -10.01 -3.43
C ARG A 1004 31.07 -9.38 -4.30
N PRO A 1005 30.80 -8.41 -5.19
CA PRO A 1005 31.86 -7.74 -5.96
C PRO A 1005 32.54 -6.58 -5.19
N ILE A 1006 32.27 -6.41 -3.89
CA ILE A 1006 32.75 -5.27 -3.10
C ILE A 1006 33.67 -5.76 -1.98
N ARG A 1007 34.96 -5.42 -2.08
CA ARG A 1007 35.93 -5.61 -1.01
C ARG A 1007 35.91 -4.41 -0.06
N LEU A 1008 35.49 -4.64 1.18
CA LEU A 1008 35.42 -3.61 2.21
C LEU A 1008 36.66 -3.64 3.11
N VAL A 1009 37.34 -2.49 3.26
CA VAL A 1009 38.46 -2.30 4.20
C VAL A 1009 38.07 -1.25 5.21
N VAL A 1010 37.89 -1.66 6.47
CA VAL A 1010 37.59 -0.78 7.61
C VAL A 1010 38.71 -0.95 8.64
N PRO A 1011 39.46 0.11 9.00
CA PRO A 1011 40.52 0.00 9.99
C PRO A 1011 39.98 -0.40 11.37
N GLU A 1012 40.55 -1.46 11.95
CA GLU A 1012 40.23 -1.91 13.32
C GLU A 1012 40.58 -0.83 14.34
N GLY A 1013 39.72 -0.61 15.33
CA GLY A 1013 39.87 0.45 16.32
C GLY A 1013 39.57 1.87 15.83
N SER A 1014 39.10 2.02 14.58
CA SER A 1014 38.53 3.28 14.09
C SER A 1014 37.11 3.52 14.61
N MET A 1015 36.58 4.73 14.43
CA MET A 1015 35.18 5.02 14.74
C MET A 1015 34.17 4.22 13.89
N LEU A 1016 34.62 3.52 12.83
CA LEU A 1016 33.79 2.65 11.98
C LEU A 1016 33.95 1.15 12.29
N ALA A 1017 34.87 0.81 13.21
CA ALA A 1017 35.06 -0.52 13.77
C ALA A 1017 35.53 -0.39 15.25
N PRO A 1018 34.70 0.20 16.12
CA PRO A 1018 35.02 0.38 17.52
C PRO A 1018 35.11 -0.97 18.26
N HIS A 1019 35.85 -0.97 19.36
CA HIS A 1019 35.90 -2.08 20.31
C HIS A 1019 34.88 -1.88 21.43
N TYR A 1020 34.26 -2.99 21.85
CA TYR A 1020 33.51 -3.05 23.09
C TYR A 1020 34.38 -2.57 24.27
N PRO A 1021 33.86 -1.74 25.20
CA PRO A 1021 32.46 -1.35 25.40
C PRO A 1021 32.11 0.08 24.93
N ALA A 1022 32.64 0.56 23.80
CA ALA A 1022 32.33 1.91 23.31
C ALA A 1022 30.82 2.15 23.15
N ALA A 1023 30.38 3.38 23.39
CA ALA A 1023 29.03 3.81 23.03
C ALA A 1023 28.92 3.94 21.49
N VAL A 1024 27.75 3.60 20.93
CA VAL A 1024 27.52 3.45 19.48
C VAL A 1024 26.18 3.98 18.99
N VAL A 1025 25.31 4.52 19.86
CA VAL A 1025 23.95 4.89 19.46
C VAL A 1025 23.92 5.95 18.34
N ALA A 1026 24.83 6.93 18.36
CA ALA A 1026 24.96 7.91 17.28
C ALA A 1026 25.60 7.31 16.01
N GLY A 1027 26.24 6.15 16.12
CA GLY A 1027 26.74 5.36 15.00
C GLY A 1027 25.65 5.03 13.97
N ASN A 1028 24.53 4.52 14.47
CA ASN A 1028 23.38 4.14 13.64
C ASN A 1028 22.70 5.35 12.99
N VAL A 1029 22.56 6.46 13.73
CA VAL A 1029 21.67 7.55 13.33
C VAL A 1029 22.36 8.81 12.79
N GLU A 1030 23.65 8.99 13.07
CA GLU A 1030 24.45 10.12 12.59
C GLU A 1030 25.63 9.65 11.71
N VAL A 1031 26.46 8.73 12.21
CA VAL A 1031 27.66 8.29 11.47
C VAL A 1031 27.29 7.53 10.20
N SER A 1032 26.23 6.71 10.21
CA SER A 1032 25.75 6.01 9.01
C SER A 1032 25.36 6.97 7.87
N GLN A 1033 24.73 8.10 8.20
CA GLN A 1033 24.38 9.17 7.25
C GLN A 1033 25.64 9.83 6.70
N ALA A 1034 26.62 10.10 7.58
CA ALA A 1034 27.91 10.67 7.18
C ALA A 1034 28.73 9.73 6.28
N VAL A 1035 28.76 8.42 6.57
CA VAL A 1035 29.40 7.40 5.71
C VAL A 1035 28.72 7.39 4.33
N THR A 1036 27.39 7.42 4.29
CA THR A 1036 26.62 7.43 3.05
C THR A 1036 26.93 8.68 2.21
N ASN A 1037 26.90 9.87 2.82
CA ASN A 1037 27.27 11.11 2.15
C ASN A 1037 28.73 11.08 1.64
N CYS A 1038 29.66 10.53 2.43
CA CYS A 1038 31.06 10.40 2.04
C CYS A 1038 31.23 9.49 0.81
N LEU A 1039 30.54 8.34 0.79
CA LEU A 1039 30.53 7.42 -0.35
C LEU A 1039 29.92 8.07 -1.60
N LEU A 1040 28.79 8.77 -1.48
CA LEU A 1040 28.15 9.46 -2.61
C LEU A 1040 28.98 10.64 -3.13
N GLY A 1041 29.70 11.33 -2.23
CA GLY A 1041 30.69 12.33 -2.60
C GLY A 1041 31.86 11.72 -3.39
N ALA A 1042 32.34 10.54 -2.98
CA ALA A 1042 33.42 9.83 -3.68
C ALA A 1042 33.00 9.34 -5.07
N THR A 1043 31.75 8.91 -5.25
CA THR A 1043 31.23 8.49 -6.56
C THR A 1043 30.78 9.65 -7.45
N GLY A 1044 30.62 10.86 -6.88
CA GLY A 1044 30.08 12.02 -7.58
C GLY A 1044 28.61 11.91 -7.97
N ALA A 1045 27.89 10.93 -7.41
CA ALA A 1045 26.55 10.58 -7.86
C ALA A 1045 25.47 11.61 -7.45
N MET A 1046 25.62 12.24 -6.29
CA MET A 1046 24.69 13.26 -5.76
C MET A 1046 25.33 14.04 -4.60
N ALA A 1047 24.86 15.26 -4.38
CA ALA A 1047 25.31 16.11 -3.27
C ALA A 1047 24.92 15.52 -1.91
N ALA A 1048 25.48 16.07 -0.82
CA ALA A 1048 25.18 15.60 0.52
C ALA A 1048 23.72 15.84 0.89
N ALA A 1049 23.03 14.81 1.39
CA ALA A 1049 21.79 15.01 2.13
C ALA A 1049 22.08 15.69 3.48
N GLN A 1050 21.03 15.89 4.28
CA GLN A 1050 21.12 16.51 5.60
C GLN A 1050 22.14 15.87 6.56
N GLY A 1051 22.58 14.63 6.32
CA GLY A 1051 23.69 13.99 7.05
C GLY A 1051 23.41 13.66 8.52
N THR A 1052 22.14 13.76 8.94
CA THR A 1052 21.64 13.49 10.29
C THR A 1052 20.19 13.01 10.22
N MET A 1053 19.73 12.23 11.19
CA MET A 1053 18.30 11.89 11.33
C MET A 1053 17.55 12.84 12.26
N ASN A 1054 18.23 13.82 12.89
CA ASN A 1054 17.69 14.73 13.90
C ASN A 1054 16.86 14.01 14.97
N ASN A 1055 17.52 13.11 15.72
CA ASN A 1055 16.86 12.19 16.65
C ASN A 1055 16.46 12.91 17.92
N LEU A 1056 15.17 13.14 18.08
CA LEU A 1056 14.59 13.67 19.30
C LEU A 1056 14.06 12.52 20.15
N THR A 1057 14.53 12.41 21.38
CA THR A 1057 13.83 11.64 22.41
C THR A 1057 13.32 12.55 23.50
N PHE A 1058 12.20 12.16 24.10
CA PHE A 1058 11.76 12.75 25.34
C PHE A 1058 10.99 11.73 26.18
N GLY A 1059 10.93 11.99 27.49
CA GLY A 1059 10.19 11.11 28.38
C GLY A 1059 10.46 11.35 29.85
N ASN A 1060 9.97 10.40 30.64
CA ASN A 1060 10.21 10.24 32.08
C ASN A 1060 10.03 8.74 32.43
N ASP A 1061 9.79 8.43 33.70
CA ASP A 1061 9.59 7.03 34.15
C ASP A 1061 8.32 6.39 33.55
N GLU A 1062 7.32 7.19 33.16
CA GLU A 1062 6.05 6.73 32.61
C GLU A 1062 6.03 6.75 31.07
N TYR A 1063 6.53 7.83 30.47
CA TYR A 1063 6.50 8.07 29.02
C TYR A 1063 7.88 7.93 28.39
N GLN A 1064 7.98 7.23 27.26
CA GLN A 1064 9.20 7.18 26.46
C GLN A 1064 8.84 7.40 24.98
N TYR A 1065 9.42 8.44 24.38
CA TYR A 1065 9.21 8.78 22.98
C TYR A 1065 10.54 8.92 22.25
N TYR A 1066 10.55 8.43 21.01
CA TYR A 1066 11.63 8.56 20.05
C TYR A 1066 11.04 9.04 18.73
N GLU A 1067 11.74 9.92 18.02
CA GLU A 1067 11.37 10.40 16.69
C GLU A 1067 12.61 10.83 15.89
N THR A 1068 12.61 10.50 14.59
CA THR A 1068 13.52 11.09 13.60
C THR A 1068 12.77 12.15 12.79
N ILE A 1069 13.47 13.21 12.36
CA ILE A 1069 12.85 14.35 11.68
C ILE A 1069 13.52 14.57 10.33
N CYS A 1070 12.70 14.55 9.28
CA CYS A 1070 13.15 14.74 7.90
C CYS A 1070 13.61 16.17 7.59
N SER A 1071 14.32 16.31 6.47
CA SER A 1071 14.68 17.60 5.86
C SER A 1071 14.53 17.53 4.34
N GLY A 1072 15.12 18.46 3.61
CA GLY A 1072 15.18 18.43 2.15
C GLY A 1072 16.17 17.40 1.64
N ALA A 1073 15.76 16.65 0.61
CA ALA A 1073 16.63 15.74 -0.13
C ALA A 1073 17.70 16.53 -0.90
N PRO A 1074 18.87 15.94 -1.19
CA PRO A 1074 19.92 16.60 -1.94
C PRO A 1074 19.61 16.70 -3.44
N ALA A 1075 20.35 17.56 -4.13
CA ALA A 1075 20.33 17.62 -5.60
C ALA A 1075 21.34 16.63 -6.23
N GLY A 1076 21.11 16.30 -7.50
CA GLY A 1076 22.02 15.48 -8.28
C GLY A 1076 22.04 15.86 -9.76
N PRO A 1077 22.72 15.07 -10.60
CA PRO A 1077 22.84 15.35 -12.02
C PRO A 1077 21.49 15.22 -12.72
N GLY A 1078 20.86 16.36 -13.01
CA GLY A 1078 19.60 16.42 -13.77
C GLY A 1078 18.34 16.63 -12.93
N PHE A 1079 18.46 16.70 -11.60
CA PHE A 1079 17.29 16.79 -10.71
C PHE A 1079 17.54 17.60 -9.44
N SER A 1080 16.50 18.31 -8.99
CA SER A 1080 16.45 19.00 -7.70
C SER A 1080 15.94 18.07 -6.60
N GLY A 1081 16.28 18.36 -5.35
CA GLY A 1081 15.84 17.58 -4.20
C GLY A 1081 14.40 17.88 -3.76
N ALA A 1082 13.68 16.86 -3.28
CA ALA A 1082 12.36 17.01 -2.69
C ALA A 1082 12.38 17.63 -1.29
N ASN A 1083 11.36 18.42 -0.96
CA ASN A 1083 11.21 19.07 0.35
C ASN A 1083 10.69 18.10 1.42
N ALA A 1084 11.22 18.19 2.63
CA ALA A 1084 10.70 17.52 3.83
C ALA A 1084 10.38 16.03 3.61
N VAL A 1085 11.41 15.24 3.35
CA VAL A 1085 11.34 13.79 3.16
C VAL A 1085 12.60 13.13 3.70
N HIS A 1086 12.47 11.93 4.26
CA HIS A 1086 13.61 11.17 4.73
C HIS A 1086 14.51 10.73 3.59
N THR A 1087 15.80 10.65 3.88
CA THR A 1087 16.85 10.26 2.93
C THR A 1087 17.78 9.21 3.52
N HIS A 1088 18.33 8.38 2.64
CA HIS A 1088 19.39 7.43 2.95
C HIS A 1088 19.06 6.46 4.10
N MET A 1089 19.83 6.47 5.19
CA MET A 1089 19.82 5.39 6.19
C MET A 1089 18.57 5.35 7.09
N THR A 1090 17.59 6.22 6.85
CA THR A 1090 16.29 6.22 7.55
C THR A 1090 15.12 6.34 6.59
N ASN A 1091 13.96 5.83 6.99
CA ASN A 1091 12.68 6.04 6.33
C ASN A 1091 11.48 5.94 7.28
N SER A 1092 11.68 6.15 8.59
CA SER A 1092 10.60 5.96 9.58
C SER A 1092 9.53 7.03 9.42
N ARG A 1093 8.27 6.66 9.59
CA ARG A 1093 7.16 7.61 9.62
C ARG A 1093 7.22 8.52 10.86
N LEU A 1094 6.63 9.70 10.72
CA LEU A 1094 6.36 10.60 11.84
C LEU A 1094 5.10 10.12 12.60
N THR A 1095 5.03 10.35 13.91
CA THR A 1095 3.78 10.16 14.65
C THR A 1095 2.78 11.26 14.25
N ASP A 1096 1.54 10.87 13.96
CA ASP A 1096 0.48 11.83 13.63
C ASP A 1096 0.29 12.85 14.78
N PRO A 1097 0.11 14.15 14.48
CA PRO A 1097 -0.05 15.19 15.51
C PRO A 1097 -1.06 14.87 16.61
N GLU A 1098 -2.22 14.32 16.27
CA GLU A 1098 -3.26 14.03 17.27
C GLU A 1098 -2.93 12.79 18.10
N ILE A 1099 -2.23 11.82 17.49
CA ILE A 1099 -1.73 10.64 18.20
C ILE A 1099 -0.59 11.03 19.15
N LEU A 1100 0.28 11.94 18.74
CA LEU A 1100 1.34 12.48 19.58
C LEU A 1100 0.77 13.13 20.84
N GLU A 1101 -0.19 14.05 20.69
CA GLU A 1101 -0.78 14.75 21.84
C GLU A 1101 -1.67 13.87 22.70
N SER A 1102 -2.34 12.87 22.13
CA SER A 1102 -3.18 11.94 22.92
C SER A 1102 -2.39 10.94 23.75
N ARG A 1103 -1.18 10.56 23.31
CA ARG A 1103 -0.36 9.54 23.99
C ARG A 1103 0.72 10.10 24.90
N PHE A 1104 1.14 11.34 24.65
CA PHE A 1104 2.26 11.94 25.37
C PHE A 1104 1.85 13.32 25.90
N PRO A 1105 2.37 13.73 27.06
CA PRO A 1105 2.03 15.01 27.68
C PRO A 1105 2.80 16.16 27.01
N VAL A 1106 2.54 16.35 25.72
CA VAL A 1106 3.14 17.38 24.87
C VAL A 1106 2.09 18.00 23.95
N VAL A 1107 2.40 19.18 23.40
CA VAL A 1107 1.64 19.86 22.35
C VAL A 1107 2.56 20.14 21.17
N LEU A 1108 2.17 19.73 19.97
CA LEU A 1108 2.85 20.13 18.74
C LEU A 1108 2.35 21.52 18.35
N GLU A 1109 3.21 22.53 18.50
CA GLU A 1109 2.85 23.92 18.22
C GLU A 1109 2.99 24.29 16.75
N ASP A 1110 4.01 23.76 16.09
CA ASP A 1110 4.42 24.15 14.74
C ASP A 1110 5.21 23.02 14.07
N PHE A 1111 4.86 22.68 12.83
CA PHE A 1111 5.70 21.85 11.96
C PHE A 1111 5.53 22.26 10.50
N HIS A 1112 6.54 22.95 9.95
CA HIS A 1112 6.46 23.52 8.61
C HIS A 1112 7.74 23.37 7.78
N ILE A 1113 7.60 23.53 6.46
CA ILE A 1113 8.70 23.54 5.50
C ILE A 1113 9.29 24.95 5.46
N ARG A 1114 10.62 25.06 5.57
CA ARG A 1114 11.33 26.35 5.53
C ARG A 1114 11.70 26.69 4.08
N PRO A 1115 10.98 27.61 3.42
CA PRO A 1115 11.26 27.94 2.02
C PRO A 1115 12.70 28.46 1.85
N ASP A 1116 13.27 28.20 0.68
CA ASP A 1116 14.60 28.67 0.26
C ASP A 1116 15.74 28.27 1.21
N SER A 1117 15.60 27.12 1.87
CA SER A 1117 16.60 26.63 2.83
C SER A 1117 17.60 25.63 2.23
N GLY A 1118 17.29 24.99 1.09
CA GLY A 1118 18.19 24.05 0.41
C GLY A 1118 19.40 24.73 -0.26
N GLY A 1119 20.52 24.02 -0.35
CA GLY A 1119 21.70 24.47 -1.09
C GLY A 1119 21.38 24.73 -2.57
N ARG A 1120 21.87 25.85 -3.10
CA ARG A 1120 21.56 26.30 -4.48
C ARG A 1120 22.53 25.71 -5.49
N GLY A 1121 22.08 25.60 -6.73
CA GLY A 1121 22.89 25.17 -7.86
C GLY A 1121 22.07 25.24 -9.14
N LYS A 1122 22.62 24.71 -10.24
CA LYS A 1122 21.80 24.43 -11.44
C LYS A 1122 20.59 23.58 -11.07
N TRP A 1123 20.81 22.63 -10.16
CA TRP A 1123 19.78 21.90 -9.45
C TRP A 1123 19.92 22.18 -7.95
N SER A 1124 18.81 22.52 -7.29
CA SER A 1124 18.81 22.92 -5.88
C SER A 1124 18.38 21.76 -4.99
N ALA A 1125 18.91 21.70 -3.77
CA ALA A 1125 18.41 20.77 -2.77
C ALA A 1125 16.99 21.17 -2.33
N GLY A 1126 16.28 20.19 -1.76
CA GLY A 1126 15.01 20.42 -1.13
C GLY A 1126 15.13 21.29 0.13
N ASN A 1127 14.00 21.86 0.51
CA ASN A 1127 13.84 22.65 1.73
C ASN A 1127 13.73 21.76 2.96
N GLY A 1128 14.38 22.21 4.05
CA GLY A 1128 14.28 21.62 5.38
C GLY A 1128 13.02 22.00 6.13
N THR A 1129 12.96 21.59 7.40
CA THR A 1129 11.78 21.71 8.25
C THR A 1129 12.10 22.40 9.58
N GLN A 1130 11.07 22.95 10.21
CA GLN A 1130 11.13 23.42 11.59
C GLN A 1130 9.99 22.77 12.37
N ARG A 1131 10.29 22.20 13.54
CA ARG A 1131 9.33 21.51 14.41
C ARG A 1131 9.46 22.02 15.84
N THR A 1132 8.33 22.37 16.48
CA THR A 1132 8.29 22.88 17.85
C THR A 1132 7.31 22.06 18.71
N ILE A 1133 7.81 21.46 19.79
CA ILE A 1133 7.03 20.65 20.73
C ILE A 1133 7.11 21.29 22.12
N ARG A 1134 5.96 21.55 22.73
CA ARG A 1134 5.84 22.08 24.09
C ARG A 1134 5.50 20.98 25.08
N ALA A 1135 6.19 20.95 26.23
CA ALA A 1135 5.89 20.01 27.30
C ALA A 1135 4.67 20.47 28.13
N ARG A 1136 3.79 19.53 28.50
CA ARG A 1136 2.64 19.77 29.41
C ARG A 1136 2.95 19.42 30.86
N GLU A 1137 4.00 18.64 31.07
CA GLU A 1137 4.56 18.30 32.37
C GLU A 1137 6.09 18.29 32.29
N LYS A 1138 6.75 17.93 33.38
CA LYS A 1138 8.20 17.83 33.42
C LYS A 1138 8.69 16.61 32.63
N LEU A 1139 9.49 16.85 31.60
CA LEU A 1139 10.03 15.82 30.72
C LEU A 1139 11.54 16.04 30.49
N GLU A 1140 12.29 14.95 30.40
CA GLU A 1140 13.67 14.97 29.90
C GLU A 1140 13.62 14.95 28.37
N PHE A 1141 14.38 15.84 27.72
CA PHE A 1141 14.54 15.89 26.27
C PHE A 1141 16.01 15.65 25.93
N ALA A 1142 16.24 14.82 24.91
CA ALA A 1142 17.57 14.58 24.35
C ALA A 1142 17.55 14.71 22.83
N ILE A 1143 18.64 15.24 22.28
CA ILE A 1143 18.83 15.38 20.83
C ILE A 1143 20.19 14.81 20.43
N LEU A 1144 20.16 13.94 19.42
CA LEU A 1144 21.32 13.53 18.63
C LEU A 1144 21.14 14.11 17.22
N SER A 1145 21.99 15.07 16.87
CA SER A 1145 21.94 15.74 15.58
C SER A 1145 23.29 16.28 15.13
N GLY A 1146 23.60 16.15 13.84
CA GLY A 1146 24.77 16.75 13.19
C GLY A 1146 24.48 18.06 12.48
N HIS A 1147 25.48 18.56 11.74
CA HIS A 1147 25.40 19.76 10.90
C HIS A 1147 24.91 21.03 11.60
N ARG A 1148 25.37 21.22 12.84
CA ARG A 1148 25.28 22.46 13.61
C ARG A 1148 26.56 23.29 13.48
N ARG A 1149 27.66 22.70 12.97
CA ARG A 1149 28.95 23.37 12.69
C ARG A 1149 29.38 23.23 11.22
N VAL A 1150 29.39 22.02 10.67
CA VAL A 1150 29.83 21.74 9.30
C VAL A 1150 28.60 21.67 8.38
N ALA A 1151 28.60 22.44 7.29
CA ALA A 1151 27.46 22.45 6.37
C ALA A 1151 27.47 21.20 5.45
N PRO A 1152 26.33 20.59 5.12
CA PRO A 1152 26.26 19.56 4.09
C PRO A 1152 26.78 20.09 2.76
N PHE A 1153 27.72 19.39 2.12
CA PHE A 1153 28.41 19.87 0.93
C PHE A 1153 27.55 19.81 -0.34
N GLY A 1154 27.74 20.78 -1.25
CA GLY A 1154 27.29 20.69 -2.64
C GLY A 1154 28.32 20.00 -3.54
N LEU A 1155 27.93 19.67 -4.78
CA LEU A 1155 28.83 19.06 -5.77
C LEU A 1155 28.84 19.84 -7.09
N GLU A 1156 29.92 19.67 -7.86
CA GLU A 1156 30.10 20.28 -9.20
C GLU A 1156 29.88 21.81 -9.22
N GLY A 1157 30.25 22.49 -8.12
CA GLY A 1157 30.08 23.94 -7.96
C GLY A 1157 28.72 24.37 -7.40
N GLY A 1158 27.86 23.44 -6.99
CA GLY A 1158 26.68 23.71 -6.18
C GLY A 1158 27.05 24.18 -4.76
N GLU A 1159 26.21 25.04 -4.19
CA GLU A 1159 26.39 25.59 -2.85
C GLU A 1159 26.08 24.54 -1.77
N PRO A 1160 26.77 24.60 -0.62
CA PRO A 1160 26.42 23.77 0.54
C PRO A 1160 25.03 24.13 1.08
N GLY A 1161 24.43 23.19 1.81
CA GLY A 1161 23.18 23.42 2.53
C GLY A 1161 23.35 24.30 3.77
N GLN A 1162 22.23 24.62 4.41
CA GLN A 1162 22.19 25.38 5.66
C GLN A 1162 22.46 24.50 6.88
N LEU A 1163 23.07 25.09 7.90
CA LEU A 1163 23.22 24.48 9.23
C LEU A 1163 21.87 24.41 9.95
N GLY A 1164 21.67 23.34 10.71
CA GLY A 1164 20.53 23.20 11.60
C GLY A 1164 20.74 23.93 12.94
N LYS A 1165 19.69 23.97 13.77
CA LYS A 1165 19.72 24.55 15.13
C LYS A 1165 18.77 23.80 16.06
N ASN A 1166 19.13 23.74 17.34
CA ASN A 1166 18.29 23.22 18.41
C ASN A 1166 18.03 24.36 19.41
N LEU A 1167 16.78 24.65 19.72
CA LEU A 1167 16.39 25.79 20.56
C LEU A 1167 15.46 25.33 21.68
N VAL A 1168 15.60 25.91 22.87
CA VAL A 1168 14.66 25.71 23.98
C VAL A 1168 14.08 27.05 24.39
N ARG A 1169 12.76 27.16 24.33
CA ARG A 1169 12.01 28.31 24.84
C ARG A 1169 11.61 28.03 26.28
N ARG A 1170 12.15 28.80 27.22
CA ARG A 1170 11.88 28.71 28.66
C ARG A 1170 10.58 29.45 29.02
N VAL A 1171 10.05 29.17 30.22
CA VAL A 1171 8.78 29.78 30.69
C VAL A 1171 8.88 31.31 30.80
N ASP A 1172 10.06 31.85 31.09
CA ASP A 1172 10.31 33.30 31.14
C ASP A 1172 10.40 33.96 29.76
N GLY A 1173 10.26 33.19 28.68
CA GLY A 1173 10.34 33.63 27.29
C GLY A 1173 11.78 33.66 26.75
N SER A 1174 12.79 33.35 27.55
CA SER A 1174 14.16 33.24 27.05
C SER A 1174 14.32 32.06 26.09
N VAL A 1175 15.18 32.22 25.08
CA VAL A 1175 15.50 31.16 24.11
C VAL A 1175 16.96 30.78 24.24
N GLU A 1176 17.19 29.53 24.65
CA GLU A 1176 18.50 28.91 24.74
C GLU A 1176 18.82 28.18 23.44
N THR A 1177 20.05 28.30 22.93
CA THR A 1177 20.53 27.50 21.79
C THR A 1177 21.36 26.35 22.29
N LEU A 1178 20.98 25.13 21.94
CA LEU A 1178 21.70 23.90 22.30
C LEU A 1178 22.64 23.46 21.17
N GLY A 1179 23.67 22.68 21.54
CA GLY A 1179 24.52 21.98 20.59
C GLY A 1179 23.79 20.86 19.82
N GLY A 1180 24.50 20.21 18.91
CA GLY A 1180 23.97 19.06 18.16
C GLY A 1180 23.65 17.83 19.02
N CYS A 1181 24.44 17.63 20.07
CA CYS A 1181 24.29 16.58 21.08
C CYS A 1181 23.99 17.26 22.42
N ALA A 1182 22.75 17.19 22.89
CA ALA A 1182 22.35 17.89 24.10
C ALA A 1182 21.23 17.15 24.84
N GLN A 1183 21.24 17.32 26.16
CA GLN A 1183 20.17 16.91 27.05
C GLN A 1183 19.73 18.11 27.88
N THR A 1184 18.43 18.22 28.10
CA THR A 1184 17.82 19.27 28.92
C THR A 1184 16.54 18.75 29.53
N VAL A 1185 16.10 19.40 30.59
CA VAL A 1185 14.78 19.17 31.17
C VAL A 1185 13.89 20.33 30.77
N LEU A 1186 12.68 20.01 30.30
CA LEU A 1186 11.63 20.97 30.01
C LEU A 1186 10.59 20.89 31.12
N GLU A 1187 10.29 22.04 31.72
CA GLU A 1187 9.14 22.18 32.62
C GLU A 1187 7.86 22.40 31.81
N ALA A 1188 6.70 22.24 32.45
CA ALA A 1188 5.41 22.48 31.81
C ALA A 1188 5.33 23.92 31.23
N GLY A 1189 5.00 24.02 29.94
CA GLY A 1189 4.93 25.29 29.20
C GLY A 1189 6.20 25.63 28.41
N GLU A 1190 7.32 24.96 28.65
CA GLU A 1190 8.56 25.11 27.87
C GLU A 1190 8.48 24.33 26.56
N ALA A 1191 9.22 24.78 25.53
CA ALA A 1191 9.18 24.16 24.21
C ALA A 1191 10.57 23.91 23.61
N PHE A 1192 10.69 22.79 22.90
CA PHE A 1192 11.87 22.41 22.14
C PHE A 1192 11.61 22.63 20.65
N THR A 1193 12.48 23.37 19.96
CA THR A 1193 12.41 23.61 18.53
C THR A 1193 13.63 23.03 17.82
N ILE A 1194 13.39 22.23 16.78
CA ILE A 1194 14.42 21.71 15.87
C ILE A 1194 14.28 22.39 14.52
N VAL A 1195 15.37 23.02 14.08
CA VAL A 1195 15.55 23.52 12.72
C VAL A 1195 16.51 22.57 12.02
N THR A 1196 16.04 21.82 11.02
CA THR A 1196 16.86 20.80 10.38
C THR A 1196 17.91 21.40 9.42
N PRO A 1197 19.10 20.80 9.30
CA PRO A 1197 20.08 21.19 8.28
C PRO A 1197 19.56 20.75 6.90
N THR A 1198 20.04 21.33 5.82
CA THR A 1198 19.55 21.02 4.46
C THR A 1198 20.63 20.43 3.58
N GLY A 1199 20.23 19.71 2.53
CA GLY A 1199 21.18 19.13 1.57
C GLY A 1199 21.88 20.18 0.70
N GLY A 1200 22.95 19.76 0.02
CA GLY A 1200 23.71 20.59 -0.92
C GLY A 1200 23.13 20.63 -2.34
N GLY A 1201 23.40 21.71 -3.05
CA GLY A 1201 23.05 21.88 -4.47
C GLY A 1201 24.01 21.14 -5.41
N TYR A 1202 23.62 21.04 -6.68
CA TYR A 1202 24.42 20.41 -7.74
C TYR A 1202 24.59 21.34 -8.95
N GLY A 1203 25.84 21.49 -9.40
CA GLY A 1203 26.18 22.35 -10.53
C GLY A 1203 26.16 23.83 -10.17
N LYS A 1204 26.97 24.63 -10.88
CA LYS A 1204 26.98 26.10 -10.71
C LYS A 1204 25.65 26.72 -11.18
N ALA A 1205 25.05 27.55 -10.32
CA ALA A 1205 23.79 28.27 -10.57
C ALA A 1205 23.88 29.29 -11.71
#